data_AF-A0A317T2Y9-F1
#
_entry.id   AF-A0A317T2Y9-F1
#
_cell.length_a   1.000
_cell.length_b   1.000
_cell.length_c   1.000
_cell.angle_alpha   90.00
_cell.angle_beta   90.00
_cell.angle_gamma   90.00
#
_symmetry.space_group_name_H-M   'P 1'
#
loop_
_entity.id
_entity.type
_entity.pdbx_description
1 polymer ?
#
loop_
_entity_poly.entity_id
_entity_poly.type
_entity_poly.pdbx_seq_one_letter_code
_entity_poly.pdbx_strand_id
1 'polypeptide(L)'
;MRPISAPPVALTGLLLLSVSSLASASAAVLGIDFGQEFIKAALVKPGIPLEIVLTKDTKRKEAAAIGFKPVSNGEKGGFVYPERLYGVDAVNLAARFPHDVYPGLKKVMGQHIMDDSVAAYSARNPALPIVPNIFRPTVAFQSPSAPPADNGKGGFTVEELLAMQFKSIVYNAEALAGANTRIRDVVFTVPAFLKAEERSSLKLAAELAGLRVMSFVSDGLAVGINYATTRTFNESSPEYHIVYDMGAGSTTATVLRFQGRSVKDVGRFNKTVQEVTVLGIGYDTELGGDLFNQKVFEILLDDFVNSPKAKHLLEEDPNLKNTVRTNGRAASKLWKEATRVRQILSANTDTVASIESLYKDIDFRSSKITRAAFEELLAQYEARITKPIADAISTANVALNEVNTLIVHGGAVRTPFVGRKIEDVMGGAEKISKQVNPDESAVFGATFKGAAESGAFKVKEIRTQDIGAFGVSIKYKKDAEAKKETVQQIFPFYSKIGNEKVIPFSRNSEFTFSTFHNLPPRINDPNQKPGQGLLDTIQTSNLTDSVKKLQEDFGCAEKDIVAKFGILLDPKDSLPKVIRFWVECGVETAPEAPKKDAGGAFEDVKGFFGYGKKDISSSATPKSTKSADSEPKAIRRIEKIPIKYTITKSGFPNIPEKDKTALILKIRGFDKHDKERKDLEEARNNLEAYTYRARGYLSDDAFIAVSTEEQREKLDAMVSEASDWLYGDGYAAGLKEVHQKIKQLEALEAPISKRRTEKDSLPEALKGLNNILTSMKGFIEREESLAEAQPNDYYSFDLEPLKKTYEGGRIWAEEKSAAQEKLQLYEGPIITSEEVTAKAKELTTELITSIHTKKELDDMRERSLKKAAAAAEKEAKEAEAKAKAEAEAAAKEEAEAEAAAKEEDEMAGEAGAEGGAEDGAEDGAEDETKPESEEKTEEVKEEIEEEIEERKRDEL
;
A
#
# COMPACT_ATOMS: atom_id res chain seq x y z
N MET A 1 29.38 41.98 -8.50
CA MET A 1 28.75 40.73 -8.05
C MET A 1 28.17 40.01 -9.27
N ARG A 2 28.78 38.89 -9.68
CA ARG A 2 28.27 38.03 -10.76
C ARG A 2 27.37 36.94 -10.13
N PRO A 3 26.30 36.49 -10.81
CA PRO A 3 25.46 35.42 -10.31
C PRO A 3 26.19 34.09 -10.48
N ILE A 4 26.32 33.33 -9.40
CA ILE A 4 26.90 31.98 -9.40
C ILE A 4 25.85 31.06 -10.04
N SER A 5 26.08 30.62 -11.28
CA SER A 5 25.28 29.59 -11.93
C SER A 5 25.58 28.23 -11.29
N ALA A 6 24.59 27.60 -10.67
CA ALA A 6 24.69 26.22 -10.22
C ALA A 6 24.95 25.30 -11.44
N PRO A 7 25.81 24.27 -11.31
CA PRO A 7 26.15 23.40 -12.43
C PRO A 7 24.92 22.58 -12.88
N PRO A 8 24.75 22.31 -14.18
CA PRO A 8 23.58 21.61 -14.75
C PRO A 8 23.36 20.20 -14.16
N VAL A 9 24.39 19.60 -13.56
CA VAL A 9 24.36 18.32 -12.86
C VAL A 9 23.56 18.40 -11.55
N ALA A 10 23.61 19.53 -10.83
CA ALA A 10 22.86 19.72 -9.60
C ALA A 10 21.36 19.87 -9.87
N LEU A 11 20.99 20.52 -10.99
CA LEU A 11 19.60 20.69 -11.40
C LEU A 11 18.98 19.38 -11.89
N THR A 12 19.74 18.56 -12.61
CA THR A 12 19.31 17.20 -13.03
C THR A 12 19.24 16.23 -11.85
N GLY A 13 20.16 16.31 -10.89
CA GLY A 13 20.10 15.56 -9.63
C GLY A 13 18.86 15.91 -8.80
N LEU A 14 18.52 17.20 -8.67
CA LEU A 14 17.30 17.66 -7.98
C LEU A 14 16.03 17.23 -8.74
N LEU A 15 16.07 17.22 -10.08
CA LEU A 15 14.94 16.75 -10.91
C LEU A 15 14.76 15.23 -10.78
N LEU A 16 15.84 14.45 -10.73
CA LEU A 16 15.80 13.00 -10.52
C LEU A 16 15.32 12.63 -9.10
N LEU A 17 15.78 13.36 -8.08
CA LEU A 17 15.32 13.19 -6.70
C LEU A 17 13.83 13.55 -6.55
N SER A 18 13.36 14.63 -7.18
CA SER A 18 11.94 14.99 -7.17
C SER A 18 11.07 14.00 -7.98
N VAL A 19 11.56 13.46 -9.10
CA VAL A 19 10.85 12.41 -9.86
C VAL A 19 10.78 11.10 -9.06
N SER A 20 11.82 10.74 -8.29
CA SER A 20 11.82 9.52 -7.45
C SER A 20 10.87 9.60 -6.24
N SER A 21 10.69 10.78 -5.64
CA SER A 21 9.71 10.98 -4.56
C SER A 21 8.26 11.02 -5.07
N LEU A 22 8.03 11.58 -6.27
CA LEU A 22 6.74 11.51 -6.97
C LEU A 22 6.38 10.09 -7.44
N ALA A 23 7.36 9.28 -7.85
CA ALA A 23 7.14 7.90 -8.26
C ALA A 23 6.68 6.98 -7.11
N SER A 24 7.15 7.23 -5.88
CA SER A 24 6.78 6.43 -4.70
C SER A 24 5.31 6.65 -4.28
N ALA A 25 4.75 7.85 -4.51
CA ALA A 25 3.32 8.12 -4.29
C ALA A 25 2.42 7.54 -5.39
N SER A 26 2.97 7.23 -6.58
CA SER A 26 2.22 6.71 -7.73
C SER A 26 1.97 5.20 -7.70
N ALA A 27 2.46 4.47 -6.69
CA ALA A 27 2.44 3.01 -6.66
C ALA A 27 1.47 2.40 -5.64
N ALA A 28 0.79 3.19 -4.79
CA ALA A 28 -0.11 2.65 -3.77
C ALA A 28 -1.43 2.15 -4.36
N VAL A 29 -1.79 0.90 -4.08
CA VAL A 29 -3.07 0.29 -4.50
C VAL A 29 -3.89 -0.10 -3.28
N LEU A 30 -5.14 0.35 -3.26
CA LEU A 30 -6.12 0.02 -2.23
C LEU A 30 -7.07 -1.06 -2.75
N GLY A 31 -7.21 -2.18 -2.06
CA GLY A 31 -8.32 -3.10 -2.28
C GLY A 31 -9.39 -2.85 -1.23
N ILE A 32 -10.65 -2.84 -1.64
CA ILE A 32 -11.81 -2.69 -0.75
C ILE A 32 -12.74 -3.88 -0.93
N ASP A 33 -12.95 -4.62 0.16
CA ASP A 33 -14.07 -5.55 0.28
C ASP A 33 -15.31 -4.79 0.76
N PHE A 34 -16.15 -4.36 -0.19
CA PHE A 34 -17.36 -3.61 0.10
C PHE A 34 -18.50 -4.57 0.45
N GLY A 35 -18.51 -5.07 1.69
CA GLY A 35 -19.56 -5.94 2.22
C GLY A 35 -20.84 -5.21 2.62
N GLN A 36 -21.93 -5.97 2.83
CA GLN A 36 -23.22 -5.41 3.23
C GLN A 36 -23.22 -4.87 4.67
N GLU A 37 -22.59 -5.58 5.61
CA GLU A 37 -22.51 -5.17 7.04
C GLU A 37 -21.16 -4.54 7.39
N PHE A 38 -20.08 -4.99 6.74
CA PHE A 38 -18.73 -4.53 7.01
C PHE A 38 -17.97 -4.23 5.72
N ILE A 39 -17.19 -3.15 5.75
CA ILE A 39 -16.18 -2.83 4.75
C ILE A 39 -14.82 -3.24 5.32
N LYS A 40 -13.99 -3.92 4.52
CA LYS A 40 -12.56 -4.09 4.83
C LYS A 40 -11.74 -3.46 3.72
N ALA A 41 -10.55 -3.01 4.07
CA ALA A 41 -9.59 -2.52 3.10
C ALA A 41 -8.20 -3.09 3.36
N ALA A 42 -7.44 -3.30 2.31
CA ALA A 42 -6.04 -3.65 2.37
C ALA A 42 -5.24 -2.78 1.41
N LEU A 43 -4.10 -2.29 1.89
CA LEU A 43 -3.18 -1.44 1.15
C LEU A 43 -1.94 -2.24 0.74
N VAL A 44 -1.40 -1.91 -0.42
CA VAL A 44 -0.04 -2.31 -0.80
C VAL A 44 0.66 -1.10 -1.41
N LYS A 45 1.90 -0.84 -1.00
CA LYS A 45 2.77 0.21 -1.54
C LYS A 45 4.24 -0.20 -1.40
N PRO A 46 5.18 0.38 -2.15
CA PRO A 46 6.60 0.15 -1.87
C PRO A 46 6.93 0.39 -0.39
N GLY A 47 7.58 -0.59 0.25
CA GLY A 47 7.91 -0.55 1.68
C GLY A 47 6.79 -0.98 2.65
N ILE A 48 5.54 -1.13 2.20
CA ILE A 48 4.46 -1.73 2.99
C ILE A 48 3.91 -2.93 2.22
N PRO A 49 4.10 -4.16 2.74
CA PRO A 49 3.55 -5.35 2.11
C PRO A 49 2.02 -5.30 2.13
N LEU A 50 1.39 -6.32 1.58
CA LEU A 50 -0.07 -6.46 1.58
C LEU A 50 -0.62 -6.41 3.02
N GLU A 51 -1.20 -5.29 3.44
CA GLU A 51 -1.56 -5.02 4.85
C GLU A 51 -3.00 -4.53 5.00
N ILE A 52 -3.69 -4.97 6.06
CA ILE A 52 -5.04 -4.52 6.36
C ILE A 52 -5.00 -3.07 6.86
N VAL A 53 -5.87 -2.24 6.27
CA VAL A 53 -6.13 -0.89 6.75
C VAL A 53 -7.00 -0.98 8.00
N LEU A 54 -6.44 -0.61 9.15
CA LEU A 54 -7.18 -0.58 10.41
C LEU A 54 -8.09 0.66 10.49
N THR A 55 -9.19 0.52 11.22
CA THR A 55 -9.99 1.68 11.62
C THR A 55 -9.23 2.51 12.67
N LYS A 56 -9.71 3.74 12.93
CA LYS A 56 -9.19 4.59 14.02
C LYS A 56 -9.18 3.89 15.39
N ASP A 57 -10.08 2.92 15.61
CA ASP A 57 -10.20 2.13 16.83
C ASP A 57 -9.44 0.80 16.74
N THR A 58 -8.47 0.70 15.82
CA THR A 58 -7.61 -0.47 15.56
C THR A 58 -8.36 -1.74 15.14
N LYS A 59 -9.58 -1.61 14.60
CA LYS A 59 -10.36 -2.75 14.10
C LYS A 59 -9.97 -3.09 12.66
N ARG A 60 -10.06 -4.37 12.31
CA ARG A 60 -9.71 -4.91 10.98
C ARG A 60 -10.85 -4.84 9.96
N LYS A 61 -12.00 -4.33 10.37
CA LYS A 61 -13.21 -4.13 9.55
C LYS A 61 -14.02 -2.99 10.12
N GLU A 62 -14.62 -2.20 9.24
CA GLU A 62 -15.46 -1.06 9.59
C GLU A 62 -16.92 -1.41 9.30
N ALA A 63 -17.86 -1.08 10.18
CA ALA A 63 -19.28 -1.27 9.85
C ALA A 63 -19.64 -0.42 8.63
N ALA A 64 -20.44 -0.95 7.71
CA ALA A 64 -20.85 -0.26 6.50
C ALA A 64 -21.97 0.75 6.83
N ALA A 65 -21.64 1.82 7.54
CA ALA A 65 -22.58 2.85 7.96
C ALA A 65 -21.91 4.23 8.00
N ILE A 66 -22.72 5.24 7.72
CA ILE A 66 -22.40 6.65 7.94
C ILE A 66 -23.56 7.30 8.69
N GLY A 67 -23.26 8.22 9.59
CA GLY A 67 -24.25 8.99 10.29
C GLY A 67 -23.78 10.42 10.55
N PHE A 68 -24.73 11.29 10.87
CA PHE A 68 -24.45 12.70 11.13
C PHE A 68 -24.87 13.07 12.56
N LYS A 69 -24.01 13.75 13.30
CA LYS A 69 -24.44 14.37 14.56
C LYS A 69 -25.12 15.70 14.24
N PRO A 70 -26.31 15.97 14.82
CA PRO A 70 -26.94 17.28 14.72
C PRO A 70 -26.01 18.38 15.25
N VAL A 71 -25.97 19.51 14.55
CA VAL A 71 -25.20 20.68 15.00
C VAL A 71 -25.94 21.34 16.17
N SER A 72 -25.30 21.44 17.34
CA SER A 72 -25.95 22.00 18.54
C SER A 72 -26.05 23.52 18.53
N ASN A 73 -25.13 24.23 17.85
CA ASN A 73 -25.03 25.69 17.86
C ASN A 73 -24.77 26.21 16.45
N GLY A 74 -25.81 26.63 15.73
CA GLY A 74 -25.64 27.50 14.57
C GLY A 74 -25.72 28.96 15.03
N GLU A 75 -24.61 29.68 15.06
CA GLU A 75 -24.70 31.14 15.07
C GLU A 75 -25.31 31.62 13.75
N LYS A 76 -26.35 32.46 13.84
CA LYS A 76 -26.89 33.34 12.79
C LYS A 76 -27.17 32.69 11.42
N GLY A 77 -28.14 31.78 11.37
CA GLY A 77 -28.99 31.56 10.18
C GLY A 77 -28.37 30.96 8.91
N GLY A 78 -27.08 30.58 8.92
CA GLY A 78 -26.40 29.88 7.82
C GLY A 78 -26.38 28.36 8.01
N PHE A 79 -26.26 27.61 6.90
CA PHE A 79 -26.05 26.15 6.96
C PHE A 79 -24.65 25.83 7.50
N VAL A 80 -24.58 24.96 8.51
CA VAL A 80 -23.32 24.43 9.06
C VAL A 80 -23.26 22.94 8.75
N TYR A 81 -22.11 22.48 8.25
CA TYR A 81 -21.92 21.05 7.97
C TYR A 81 -21.92 20.26 9.29
N PRO A 82 -22.75 19.22 9.42
CA PRO A 82 -22.72 18.36 10.61
C PRO A 82 -21.47 17.48 10.64
N GLU A 83 -21.10 17.03 11.84
CA GLU A 83 -20.04 16.06 12.04
C GLU A 83 -20.43 14.71 11.43
N ARG A 84 -19.56 14.16 10.59
CA ARG A 84 -19.71 12.80 10.05
C ARG A 84 -19.13 11.77 11.02
N LEU A 85 -19.93 10.76 11.33
CA LEU A 85 -19.50 9.53 11.97
C LEU A 85 -19.54 8.38 10.97
N TYR A 86 -18.60 7.46 11.12
CA TYR A 86 -18.47 6.29 10.27
C TYR A 86 -18.46 5.02 11.11
N GLY A 87 -18.76 3.89 10.48
CA GLY A 87 -18.53 2.61 11.13
C GLY A 87 -19.40 2.41 12.35
N VAL A 88 -18.77 1.88 13.40
CA VAL A 88 -19.44 1.54 14.67
C VAL A 88 -19.98 2.80 15.37
N ASP A 89 -19.33 3.95 15.21
CA ASP A 89 -19.81 5.21 15.78
C ASP A 89 -21.14 5.64 15.17
N ALA A 90 -21.28 5.51 13.84
CA ALA A 90 -22.53 5.77 13.15
C ALA A 90 -23.64 4.81 13.65
N VAL A 91 -23.34 3.51 13.72
CA VAL A 91 -24.30 2.49 14.20
C VAL A 91 -24.74 2.76 15.64
N ASN A 92 -23.81 3.17 16.52
CA ASN A 92 -24.12 3.51 17.91
C ASN A 92 -25.02 4.73 18.04
N LEU A 93 -25.00 5.62 17.04
CA LEU A 93 -25.84 6.82 16.99
C LEU A 93 -27.29 6.53 16.57
N ALA A 94 -27.55 5.39 15.91
CA ALA A 94 -28.84 5.08 15.30
C ALA A 94 -30.03 5.14 16.28
N ALA A 95 -29.84 4.71 17.53
CA ALA A 95 -30.92 4.77 18.54
C ALA A 95 -31.24 6.22 18.98
N ARG A 96 -30.31 7.16 18.82
CA ARG A 96 -30.50 8.57 19.20
C ARG A 96 -30.97 9.41 18.01
N PHE A 97 -30.38 9.19 16.83
CA PHE A 97 -30.69 9.94 15.61
C PHE A 97 -31.01 8.98 14.43
N PRO A 98 -32.11 8.21 14.51
CA PRO A 98 -32.42 7.17 13.52
C PRO A 98 -32.73 7.70 12.12
N HIS A 99 -32.99 9.00 11.98
CA HIS A 99 -33.29 9.65 10.70
C HIS A 99 -32.04 10.09 9.91
N ASP A 100 -30.86 10.05 10.53
CA ASP A 100 -29.59 10.53 9.96
C ASP A 100 -28.44 9.51 10.14
N VAL A 101 -28.78 8.23 10.24
CA VAL A 101 -27.81 7.11 10.24
C VAL A 101 -28.19 6.13 9.13
N TYR A 102 -27.26 5.87 8.22
CA TYR A 102 -27.48 5.12 6.97
C TYR A 102 -26.67 3.81 6.95
N PRO A 103 -27.16 2.73 7.59
CA PRO A 103 -26.47 1.45 7.62
C PRO A 103 -26.78 0.59 6.39
N GLY A 104 -25.76 -0.08 5.84
CA GLY A 104 -25.93 -1.13 4.84
C GLY A 104 -26.39 -0.64 3.47
N LEU A 105 -25.84 0.48 3.00
CA LEU A 105 -26.21 1.14 1.74
C LEU A 105 -26.00 0.30 0.48
N LYS A 106 -25.17 -0.75 0.52
CA LYS A 106 -24.93 -1.65 -0.62
C LYS A 106 -26.23 -2.22 -1.20
N LYS A 107 -27.24 -2.51 -0.37
CA LYS A 107 -28.52 -3.10 -0.80
C LYS A 107 -29.38 -2.17 -1.66
N VAL A 108 -29.22 -0.86 -1.51
CA VAL A 108 -30.00 0.18 -2.23
C VAL A 108 -29.17 0.92 -3.29
N MET A 109 -27.86 0.66 -3.34
CA MET A 109 -26.96 1.21 -4.34
C MET A 109 -27.41 0.80 -5.75
N GLY A 110 -27.56 1.78 -6.65
CA GLY A 110 -27.94 1.54 -8.05
C GLY A 110 -29.27 0.82 -8.26
N GLN A 111 -30.11 0.70 -7.22
CA GLN A 111 -31.44 0.12 -7.34
C GLN A 111 -32.44 1.14 -7.88
N HIS A 112 -33.41 0.66 -8.64
CA HIS A 112 -34.56 1.48 -8.99
C HIS A 112 -35.40 1.72 -7.72
N ILE A 113 -36.02 2.89 -7.58
CA ILE A 113 -36.76 3.24 -6.36
C ILE A 113 -37.89 2.26 -6.01
N MET A 114 -38.43 1.58 -7.03
CA MET A 114 -39.52 0.59 -6.89
C MET A 114 -39.02 -0.85 -6.71
N ASP A 115 -37.71 -1.08 -6.59
CA ASP A 115 -37.18 -2.44 -6.39
C ASP A 115 -37.49 -2.96 -4.96
N ASP A 116 -37.83 -4.25 -4.85
CA ASP A 116 -38.15 -4.92 -3.58
C ASP A 116 -37.03 -4.78 -2.53
N SER A 117 -35.77 -4.71 -2.98
CA SER A 117 -34.60 -4.46 -2.12
C SER A 117 -34.66 -3.11 -1.41
N VAL A 118 -35.24 -2.09 -2.04
CA VAL A 118 -35.46 -0.75 -1.47
C VAL A 118 -36.58 -0.80 -0.44
N ALA A 119 -37.67 -1.52 -0.73
CA ALA A 119 -38.75 -1.73 0.23
C ALA A 119 -38.26 -2.47 1.49
N ALA A 120 -37.46 -3.52 1.32
CA ALA A 120 -36.85 -4.25 2.44
C ALA A 120 -35.91 -3.37 3.27
N TYR A 121 -35.09 -2.54 2.63
CA TYR A 121 -34.23 -1.58 3.32
C TYR A 121 -35.04 -0.55 4.11
N SER A 122 -36.12 -0.02 3.53
CA SER A 122 -37.03 0.94 4.16
C SER A 122 -37.72 0.34 5.38
N ALA A 123 -38.23 -0.89 5.27
CA ALA A 123 -38.88 -1.60 6.37
C ALA A 123 -37.93 -1.82 7.57
N ARG A 124 -36.64 -2.08 7.30
CA ARG A 124 -35.60 -2.22 8.33
C ARG A 124 -35.21 -0.87 8.96
N ASN A 125 -35.23 0.20 8.18
CA ASN A 125 -34.80 1.54 8.60
C ASN A 125 -35.94 2.56 8.47
N PRO A 126 -37.03 2.42 9.25
CA PRO A 126 -38.29 3.15 9.03
C PRO A 126 -38.19 4.66 9.23
N ALA A 127 -37.13 5.15 9.90
CA ALA A 127 -36.91 6.58 10.11
C ALA A 127 -36.13 7.26 8.97
N LEU A 128 -35.64 6.51 7.98
CA LEU A 128 -34.91 7.07 6.84
C LEU A 128 -35.87 7.38 5.68
N PRO A 129 -36.16 8.65 5.38
CA PRO A 129 -37.06 9.02 4.30
C PRO A 129 -36.37 8.84 2.95
N ILE A 130 -36.73 7.77 2.24
CA ILE A 130 -36.29 7.50 0.87
C ILE A 130 -37.06 8.38 -0.10
N VAL A 131 -36.35 9.04 -1.01
CA VAL A 131 -36.89 9.88 -2.07
C VAL A 131 -36.24 9.53 -3.41
N PRO A 132 -36.87 9.87 -4.55
CA PRO A 132 -36.24 9.73 -5.86
C PRO A 132 -34.96 10.58 -5.95
N ASN A 133 -33.91 9.98 -6.50
CA ASN A 133 -32.71 10.69 -6.90
C ASN A 133 -33.04 11.66 -8.05
N ILE A 134 -32.59 12.91 -7.94
CA ILE A 134 -32.89 13.97 -8.92
C ILE A 134 -32.19 13.76 -10.27
N PHE A 135 -31.10 12.99 -10.31
CA PHE A 135 -30.30 12.77 -11.51
C PHE A 135 -30.65 11.46 -12.24
N ARG A 136 -31.21 10.47 -11.51
CA ARG A 136 -31.39 9.09 -11.96
C ARG A 136 -32.62 8.50 -11.29
N PRO A 137 -33.33 7.52 -11.90
CA PRO A 137 -34.47 6.85 -11.27
C PRO A 137 -34.05 5.86 -10.17
N THR A 138 -33.18 6.31 -9.25
CA THR A 138 -32.56 5.54 -8.17
C THR A 138 -32.90 6.16 -6.81
N VAL A 139 -32.36 5.59 -5.74
CA VAL A 139 -32.60 6.00 -4.36
C VAL A 139 -31.76 7.23 -3.96
N ALA A 140 -32.39 8.15 -3.25
CA ALA A 140 -31.76 9.20 -2.44
C ALA A 140 -32.45 9.28 -1.07
N PHE A 141 -31.85 10.01 -0.14
CA PHE A 141 -32.37 10.23 1.21
C PHE A 141 -32.60 11.72 1.46
N GLN A 142 -33.78 12.04 1.94
CA GLN A 142 -34.09 13.36 2.49
C GLN A 142 -33.41 13.47 3.86
N SER A 143 -32.63 14.54 4.10
CA SER A 143 -31.85 14.65 5.34
C SER A 143 -31.71 16.10 5.78
N PRO A 144 -31.96 16.43 7.07
CA PRO A 144 -31.67 17.75 7.61
C PRO A 144 -30.17 18.03 7.70
N SER A 145 -29.34 16.98 7.71
CA SER A 145 -27.88 17.06 7.71
C SER A 145 -27.29 17.37 6.33
N ALA A 146 -28.10 17.32 5.27
CA ALA A 146 -27.67 17.68 3.93
C ALA A 146 -27.79 19.21 3.70
N PRO A 147 -26.79 19.84 3.05
CA PRO A 147 -26.91 21.21 2.55
C PRO A 147 -28.22 21.40 1.76
N PRO A 148 -28.90 22.55 1.89
CA PRO A 148 -30.08 22.86 1.10
C PRO A 148 -29.79 22.71 -0.39
N ALA A 149 -30.65 21.96 -1.09
CA ALA A 149 -30.67 21.89 -2.55
C ALA A 149 -31.56 23.02 -3.12
N ASP A 150 -31.73 23.06 -4.44
CA ASP A 150 -32.57 24.05 -5.16
C ASP A 150 -34.02 24.17 -4.64
N ASN A 151 -34.54 23.13 -3.96
CA ASN A 151 -35.88 23.10 -3.37
C ASN A 151 -35.92 23.32 -1.84
N GLY A 152 -34.83 23.78 -1.23
CA GLY A 152 -34.78 24.14 0.20
C GLY A 152 -34.90 22.98 1.20
N LYS A 153 -34.96 21.72 0.73
CA LYS A 153 -35.07 20.54 1.61
C LYS A 153 -33.79 19.74 1.80
N GLY A 154 -32.80 19.80 0.89
CA GLY A 154 -31.52 19.10 1.04
C GLY A 154 -31.64 17.56 1.05
N GLY A 155 -30.67 16.84 0.50
CA GLY A 155 -30.68 15.38 0.52
C GLY A 155 -29.35 14.76 0.11
N PHE A 156 -29.21 13.45 0.27
CA PHE A 156 -28.03 12.69 -0.15
C PHE A 156 -28.41 11.58 -1.13
N THR A 157 -27.73 11.53 -2.27
CA THR A 157 -27.69 10.32 -3.10
C THR A 157 -26.95 9.20 -2.36
N VAL A 158 -27.25 7.95 -2.70
CA VAL A 158 -26.52 6.79 -2.15
C VAL A 158 -25.03 6.91 -2.47
N GLU A 159 -24.68 7.35 -3.68
CA GLU A 159 -23.30 7.50 -4.12
C GLU A 159 -22.52 8.56 -3.33
N GLU A 160 -23.15 9.66 -2.92
CA GLU A 160 -22.52 10.65 -2.02
C GLU A 160 -22.18 10.03 -0.65
N LEU A 161 -23.12 9.32 -0.04
CA LEU A 161 -22.91 8.69 1.28
C LEU A 161 -21.83 7.59 1.22
N LEU A 162 -21.79 6.83 0.12
CA LEU A 162 -20.72 5.86 -0.12
C LEU A 162 -19.38 6.54 -0.37
N ALA A 163 -19.34 7.63 -1.13
CA ALA A 163 -18.12 8.40 -1.35
C ALA A 163 -17.53 8.92 -0.02
N MET A 164 -18.37 9.42 0.88
CA MET A 164 -17.94 9.83 2.22
C MET A 164 -17.35 8.66 3.02
N GLN A 165 -17.97 7.48 3.01
CA GLN A 165 -17.43 6.28 3.66
C GLN A 165 -16.08 5.85 3.04
N PHE A 166 -15.95 5.87 1.70
CA PHE A 166 -14.69 5.55 1.05
C PHE A 166 -13.60 6.55 1.39
N LYS A 167 -13.92 7.84 1.56
CA LYS A 167 -12.95 8.84 2.03
C LYS A 167 -12.48 8.61 3.46
N SER A 168 -13.34 8.10 4.34
CA SER A 168 -12.93 7.64 5.68
C SER A 168 -11.91 6.50 5.58
N ILE A 169 -12.15 5.53 4.70
CA ILE A 169 -11.23 4.41 4.49
C ILE A 169 -9.90 4.89 3.88
N VAL A 170 -9.95 5.80 2.90
CA VAL A 170 -8.76 6.42 2.31
C VAL A 170 -7.97 7.18 3.36
N TYR A 171 -8.63 7.93 4.25
CA TYR A 171 -7.95 8.62 5.34
C TYR A 171 -7.18 7.65 6.24
N ASN A 172 -7.81 6.52 6.63
CA ASN A 172 -7.12 5.48 7.41
C ASN A 172 -5.97 4.83 6.64
N ALA A 173 -6.15 4.60 5.33
CA ALA A 173 -5.13 4.03 4.48
C ALA A 173 -3.94 4.99 4.26
N GLU A 174 -4.19 6.30 4.13
CA GLU A 174 -3.14 7.32 4.07
C GLU A 174 -2.39 7.44 5.40
N ALA A 175 -3.09 7.28 6.54
CA ALA A 175 -2.43 7.20 7.85
C ALA A 175 -1.49 5.99 7.95
N LEU A 176 -1.93 4.80 7.50
CA LEU A 176 -1.06 3.62 7.39
C LEU A 176 0.09 3.84 6.41
N ALA A 177 -0.16 4.52 5.30
CA ALA A 177 0.84 4.82 4.30
C ALA A 177 1.88 5.87 4.74
N GLY A 178 1.68 6.54 5.87
CA GLY A 178 2.56 7.60 6.33
C GLY A 178 2.42 8.90 5.54
N ALA A 179 3.06 9.96 6.05
CA ALA A 179 2.92 11.32 5.54
C ALA A 179 3.24 11.41 4.04
N ASN A 180 2.54 12.32 3.36
CA ASN A 180 2.70 12.63 1.93
C ASN A 180 2.31 11.52 0.93
N THR A 181 1.76 10.39 1.37
CA THR A 181 1.20 9.40 0.44
C THR A 181 -0.24 9.75 0.08
N ARG A 182 -0.56 9.74 -1.21
CA ARG A 182 -1.93 9.89 -1.71
C ARG A 182 -2.40 8.60 -2.35
N ILE A 183 -3.58 8.14 -1.95
CA ILE A 183 -4.15 6.89 -2.48
C ILE A 183 -5.23 7.24 -3.49
N ARG A 184 -5.05 6.79 -4.74
CA ARG A 184 -6.01 7.03 -5.83
C ARG A 184 -6.52 5.76 -6.47
N ASP A 185 -5.70 4.73 -6.55
CA ASP A 185 -6.04 3.52 -7.29
C ASP A 185 -6.73 2.50 -6.39
N VAL A 186 -7.90 2.03 -6.83
CA VAL A 186 -8.72 1.11 -6.04
C VAL A 186 -9.19 -0.09 -6.84
N VAL A 187 -9.21 -1.26 -6.21
CA VAL A 187 -9.87 -2.48 -6.67
C VAL A 187 -10.99 -2.83 -5.71
N PHE A 188 -12.16 -3.19 -6.22
CA PHE A 188 -13.30 -3.60 -5.39
C PHE A 188 -13.59 -5.09 -5.53
N THR A 189 -13.89 -5.77 -4.43
CA THR A 189 -14.64 -7.03 -4.48
C THR A 189 -16.10 -6.72 -4.81
N VAL A 190 -16.72 -7.57 -5.64
CA VAL A 190 -18.14 -7.49 -5.96
C VAL A 190 -18.75 -8.89 -6.06
N PRO A 191 -20.01 -9.09 -5.63
CA PRO A 191 -20.71 -10.33 -5.93
C PRO A 191 -20.79 -10.51 -7.44
N ALA A 192 -20.61 -11.75 -7.92
CA ALA A 192 -20.62 -11.99 -9.37
C ALA A 192 -21.96 -11.61 -10.03
N PHE A 193 -23.05 -11.63 -9.26
CA PHE A 193 -24.39 -11.20 -9.68
C PHE A 193 -24.63 -9.68 -9.61
N LEU A 194 -23.63 -8.86 -9.28
CA LEU A 194 -23.81 -7.40 -9.22
C LEU A 194 -24.17 -6.84 -10.61
N LYS A 195 -25.30 -6.14 -10.72
CA LYS A 195 -25.88 -5.55 -11.93
C LYS A 195 -25.02 -4.40 -12.49
N ALA A 196 -25.28 -4.02 -13.74
CA ALA A 196 -24.54 -2.95 -14.41
C ALA A 196 -24.74 -1.58 -13.75
N GLU A 197 -25.96 -1.31 -13.28
CA GLU A 197 -26.34 -0.08 -12.58
C GLU A 197 -25.67 0.00 -11.21
N GLU A 198 -25.63 -1.11 -10.48
CA GLU A 198 -24.94 -1.22 -9.18
C GLU A 198 -23.43 -0.98 -9.34
N ARG A 199 -22.79 -1.59 -10.34
CA ARG A 199 -21.37 -1.36 -10.68
C ARG A 199 -21.12 0.09 -11.08
N SER A 200 -22.03 0.69 -11.87
CA SER A 200 -21.95 2.09 -12.27
C SER A 200 -22.06 3.04 -11.08
N SER A 201 -22.95 2.77 -10.12
CA SER A 201 -23.10 3.54 -8.89
C SER A 201 -21.89 3.40 -7.96
N LEU A 202 -21.34 2.18 -7.83
CA LEU A 202 -20.10 1.96 -7.05
C LEU A 202 -18.92 2.72 -7.66
N LYS A 203 -18.77 2.69 -9.00
CA LYS A 203 -17.75 3.45 -9.72
C LYS A 203 -17.93 4.96 -9.54
N LEU A 204 -19.18 5.45 -9.59
CA LEU A 204 -19.47 6.86 -9.35
C LEU A 204 -19.12 7.26 -7.90
N ALA A 205 -19.49 6.45 -6.90
CA ALA A 205 -19.12 6.71 -5.51
C ALA A 205 -17.60 6.78 -5.32
N ALA A 206 -16.84 5.89 -5.99
CA ALA A 206 -15.38 5.95 -6.00
C ALA A 206 -14.85 7.23 -6.68
N GLU A 207 -15.41 7.62 -7.82
CA GLU A 207 -15.06 8.86 -8.54
C GLU A 207 -15.29 10.10 -7.66
N LEU A 208 -16.45 10.18 -6.99
CA LEU A 208 -16.78 11.25 -6.03
C LEU A 208 -15.84 11.27 -4.80
N ALA A 209 -15.31 10.10 -4.42
CA ALA A 209 -14.28 9.98 -3.38
C ALA A 209 -12.87 10.37 -3.85
N GLY A 210 -12.67 10.64 -5.15
CA GLY A 210 -11.37 10.93 -5.74
C GLY A 210 -10.55 9.68 -6.09
N LEU A 211 -11.20 8.52 -6.20
CA LEU A 211 -10.60 7.23 -6.50
C LEU A 211 -10.81 6.84 -7.97
N ARG A 212 -9.81 6.15 -8.53
CA ARG A 212 -9.82 5.53 -9.85
C ARG A 212 -9.96 4.02 -9.69
N VAL A 213 -11.12 3.50 -10.09
CA VAL A 213 -11.36 2.05 -10.10
C VAL A 213 -10.52 1.39 -11.19
N MET A 214 -9.58 0.53 -10.78
CA MET A 214 -8.74 -0.25 -11.68
C MET A 214 -9.52 -1.43 -12.26
N SER A 215 -10.13 -2.23 -11.38
CA SER A 215 -10.91 -3.41 -11.71
C SER A 215 -11.90 -3.76 -10.60
N PHE A 216 -12.94 -4.51 -10.98
CA PHE A 216 -13.84 -5.21 -10.10
C PHE A 216 -13.50 -6.70 -10.13
N VAL A 217 -13.35 -7.32 -8.96
CA VAL A 217 -13.01 -8.75 -8.83
C VAL A 217 -14.19 -9.45 -8.16
N SER A 218 -14.64 -10.58 -8.70
CA SER A 218 -15.70 -11.33 -8.03
C SER A 218 -15.24 -11.87 -6.67
N ASP A 219 -16.12 -11.86 -5.67
CA ASP A 219 -15.78 -12.27 -4.28
C ASP A 219 -15.10 -13.65 -4.24
N GLY A 220 -15.68 -14.63 -4.94
CA GLY A 220 -15.15 -15.98 -5.04
C GLY A 220 -13.78 -16.06 -5.73
N LEU A 221 -13.59 -15.33 -6.83
CA LEU A 221 -12.27 -15.26 -7.49
C LEU A 221 -11.24 -14.58 -6.58
N ALA A 222 -11.61 -13.53 -5.85
CA ALA A 222 -10.72 -12.83 -4.94
C ALA A 222 -10.20 -13.78 -3.85
N VAL A 223 -11.09 -14.55 -3.21
CA VAL A 223 -10.69 -15.60 -2.26
C VAL A 223 -9.78 -16.63 -2.92
N GLY A 224 -10.09 -17.04 -4.15
CA GLY A 224 -9.25 -17.96 -4.93
C GLY A 224 -7.85 -17.42 -5.20
N ILE A 225 -7.72 -16.14 -5.58
CA ILE A 225 -6.42 -15.48 -5.79
C ILE A 225 -5.61 -15.52 -4.50
N ASN A 226 -6.23 -15.14 -3.36
CA ASN A 226 -5.56 -15.21 -2.06
C ASN A 226 -5.11 -16.63 -1.72
N TYR A 227 -5.97 -17.64 -1.93
CA TYR A 227 -5.64 -19.05 -1.75
C TYR A 227 -4.43 -19.49 -2.60
N ALA A 228 -4.29 -18.98 -3.83
CA ALA A 228 -3.18 -19.29 -4.73
C ALA A 228 -1.88 -18.55 -4.40
N THR A 229 -1.90 -17.46 -3.63
CA THR A 229 -0.68 -16.67 -3.33
C THR A 229 0.40 -17.51 -2.64
N THR A 230 0.00 -18.40 -1.73
CA THR A 230 0.92 -19.24 -0.92
C THR A 230 1.08 -20.67 -1.45
N ARG A 231 0.46 -21.04 -2.59
CA ARG A 231 0.39 -22.43 -3.08
C ARG A 231 0.89 -22.63 -4.50
N THR A 232 1.41 -23.80 -4.82
CA THR A 232 1.76 -24.21 -6.19
C THR A 232 0.95 -25.44 -6.57
N PHE A 233 0.32 -25.39 -7.74
CA PHE A 233 -0.56 -26.44 -8.23
C PHE A 233 0.13 -27.31 -9.27
N ASN A 234 -0.34 -28.55 -9.42
CA ASN A 234 0.16 -29.49 -10.41
C ASN A 234 -0.30 -29.09 -11.83
N GLU A 235 0.52 -29.38 -12.84
CA GLU A 235 0.18 -29.12 -14.25
C GLU A 235 -0.76 -30.17 -14.85
N SER A 236 -0.64 -31.44 -14.45
CA SER A 236 -1.41 -32.56 -14.99
C SER A 236 -2.66 -32.90 -14.16
N SER A 237 -2.76 -32.43 -12.92
CA SER A 237 -3.87 -32.71 -12.01
C SER A 237 -4.44 -31.41 -11.45
N PRO A 238 -5.48 -30.83 -12.08
CA PRO A 238 -6.12 -29.62 -11.58
C PRO A 238 -6.89 -29.91 -10.28
N GLU A 239 -6.87 -28.94 -9.37
CA GLU A 239 -7.68 -28.96 -8.15
C GLU A 239 -8.95 -28.14 -8.35
N TYR A 240 -10.09 -28.67 -7.90
CA TYR A 240 -11.40 -28.03 -7.94
C TYR A 240 -11.84 -27.68 -6.52
N HIS A 241 -12.15 -26.41 -6.29
CA HIS A 241 -12.64 -25.94 -5.00
C HIS A 241 -13.91 -25.12 -5.16
N ILE A 242 -14.82 -25.20 -4.20
CA ILE A 242 -15.96 -24.29 -4.10
C ILE A 242 -15.63 -23.21 -3.08
N VAL A 243 -15.64 -21.94 -3.44
CA VAL A 243 -15.72 -20.86 -2.45
C VAL A 243 -17.18 -20.62 -2.13
N TYR A 244 -17.61 -20.92 -0.91
CA TYR A 244 -18.96 -20.65 -0.42
C TYR A 244 -18.92 -19.43 0.51
N ASP A 245 -19.44 -18.31 0.03
CA ASP A 245 -19.47 -17.04 0.75
C ASP A 245 -20.90 -16.69 1.17
N MET A 246 -21.20 -16.84 2.47
CA MET A 246 -22.46 -16.38 3.07
C MET A 246 -22.20 -15.16 3.94
N GLY A 247 -22.39 -13.97 3.34
CA GLY A 247 -22.24 -12.69 4.01
C GLY A 247 -23.50 -12.25 4.75
N ALA A 248 -23.59 -10.95 5.05
CA ALA A 248 -24.79 -10.39 5.68
C ALA A 248 -25.96 -10.26 4.70
N GLY A 249 -25.72 -9.85 3.45
CA GLY A 249 -26.80 -9.52 2.49
C GLY A 249 -27.13 -10.56 1.43
N SER A 250 -26.23 -11.52 1.20
CA SER A 250 -26.29 -12.48 0.08
C SER A 250 -25.40 -13.69 0.31
N THR A 251 -25.64 -14.73 -0.49
CA THR A 251 -24.87 -15.98 -0.54
C THR A 251 -24.35 -16.23 -1.94
N THR A 252 -23.09 -16.63 -2.10
CA THR A 252 -22.53 -17.10 -3.38
C THR A 252 -21.78 -18.41 -3.20
N ALA A 253 -21.79 -19.25 -4.23
CA ALA A 253 -20.92 -20.39 -4.39
C ALA A 253 -20.19 -20.27 -5.73
N THR A 254 -18.88 -20.38 -5.72
CA THR A 254 -18.03 -20.23 -6.91
C THR A 254 -17.16 -21.46 -7.06
N VAL A 255 -17.32 -22.21 -8.15
CA VAL A 255 -16.44 -23.34 -8.49
C VAL A 255 -15.20 -22.79 -9.18
N LEU A 256 -14.05 -23.05 -8.58
CA LEU A 256 -12.73 -22.64 -9.05
C LEU A 256 -11.92 -23.85 -9.46
N ARG A 257 -11.16 -23.71 -10.54
CA ARG A 257 -10.11 -24.64 -10.96
C ARG A 257 -8.74 -23.99 -10.76
N PHE A 258 -7.86 -24.70 -10.07
CA PHE A 258 -6.47 -24.32 -9.85
C PHE A 258 -5.54 -25.26 -10.60
N GLN A 259 -4.58 -24.72 -11.34
CA GLN A 259 -3.66 -25.52 -12.14
C GLN A 259 -2.31 -24.81 -12.29
N GLY A 260 -1.21 -25.55 -12.24
CA GLY A 260 0.11 -25.04 -12.58
C GLY A 260 0.35 -25.09 -14.08
N ARG A 261 1.17 -24.20 -14.62
CA ARG A 261 1.58 -24.27 -16.03
C ARG A 261 3.02 -23.86 -16.20
N SER A 262 3.82 -24.71 -16.84
CA SER A 262 5.17 -24.36 -17.25
C SER A 262 5.14 -23.39 -18.46
N VAL A 263 5.72 -22.20 -18.30
CA VAL A 263 5.89 -21.22 -19.37
C VAL A 263 7.35 -20.81 -19.48
N LYS A 264 7.81 -20.50 -20.68
CA LYS A 264 9.15 -19.95 -20.89
C LYS A 264 9.24 -18.57 -20.23
N ASP A 265 10.24 -18.38 -19.40
CA ASP A 265 10.61 -17.09 -18.85
C ASP A 265 11.70 -16.43 -19.70
N VAL A 266 12.22 -15.27 -19.28
CA VAL A 266 13.29 -14.58 -20.00
C VAL A 266 14.53 -15.50 -20.13
N GLY A 267 15.00 -15.73 -21.36
CA GLY A 267 16.14 -16.61 -21.66
C GLY A 267 15.75 -18.07 -21.90
N ARG A 268 16.45 -19.02 -21.25
CA ARG A 268 16.24 -20.48 -21.39
C ARG A 268 15.55 -21.14 -20.19
N PHE A 269 15.09 -20.38 -19.20
CA PHE A 269 14.48 -20.92 -17.99
C PHE A 269 12.96 -21.04 -18.15
N ASN A 270 12.38 -22.11 -17.59
CA ASN A 270 10.93 -22.25 -17.46
C ASN A 270 10.51 -21.79 -16.06
N LYS A 271 9.35 -21.12 -15.96
CA LYS A 271 8.71 -20.81 -14.69
C LYS A 271 7.32 -21.45 -14.62
N THR A 272 6.90 -21.85 -13.43
CA THR A 272 5.54 -22.35 -13.20
C THR A 272 4.63 -21.18 -12.83
N VAL A 273 3.71 -20.82 -13.73
CA VAL A 273 2.64 -19.87 -13.43
C VAL A 273 1.45 -20.61 -12.83
N GLN A 274 0.70 -19.92 -11.97
CA GLN A 274 -0.52 -20.49 -11.39
C GLN A 274 -1.72 -19.96 -12.19
N GLU A 275 -2.65 -20.81 -12.57
CA GLU A 275 -3.92 -20.43 -13.20
C GLU A 275 -5.07 -20.64 -12.21
N VAL A 276 -5.90 -19.61 -12.02
CA VAL A 276 -7.14 -19.65 -11.24
C VAL A 276 -8.29 -19.32 -12.18
N THR A 277 -9.15 -20.30 -12.44
CA THR A 277 -10.28 -20.16 -13.38
C THR A 277 -11.60 -20.37 -12.68
N VAL A 278 -12.53 -19.42 -12.82
CA VAL A 278 -13.93 -19.60 -12.41
C VAL A 278 -14.63 -20.45 -13.46
N LEU A 279 -15.26 -21.54 -13.02
CA LEU A 279 -15.99 -22.47 -13.89
C LEU A 279 -17.50 -22.35 -13.76
N GLY A 280 -18.00 -22.10 -12.55
CA GLY A 280 -19.43 -22.03 -12.28
C GLY A 280 -19.75 -21.16 -11.08
N ILE A 281 -20.95 -20.57 -11.10
CA ILE A 281 -21.42 -19.62 -10.11
C ILE A 281 -22.88 -19.97 -9.78
N GLY A 282 -23.17 -20.02 -8.49
CA GLY A 282 -24.53 -20.04 -7.95
C GLY A 282 -24.68 -19.00 -6.86
N TYR A 283 -25.87 -18.45 -6.68
CA TYR A 283 -26.06 -17.38 -5.70
C TYR A 283 -27.52 -17.24 -5.24
N ASP A 284 -27.67 -16.61 -4.09
CA ASP A 284 -28.92 -16.09 -3.57
C ASP A 284 -28.69 -14.64 -3.12
N THR A 285 -29.43 -13.70 -3.71
CA THR A 285 -29.20 -12.26 -3.52
C THR A 285 -29.79 -11.71 -2.22
N GLU A 286 -30.52 -12.52 -1.46
CA GLU A 286 -31.25 -12.12 -0.25
C GLU A 286 -30.96 -12.99 0.98
N LEU A 287 -30.38 -14.18 0.78
CA LEU A 287 -29.99 -15.07 1.86
C LEU A 287 -28.67 -14.62 2.49
N GLY A 288 -28.69 -14.29 3.79
CA GLY A 288 -27.50 -13.91 4.54
C GLY A 288 -27.79 -13.64 6.01
N GLY A 289 -26.79 -13.10 6.72
CA GLY A 289 -26.91 -12.71 8.13
C GLY A 289 -28.05 -11.73 8.43
N ASP A 290 -28.39 -10.82 7.53
CA ASP A 290 -29.49 -9.85 7.70
C ASP A 290 -30.85 -10.56 7.74
N LEU A 291 -31.07 -11.58 6.90
CA LEU A 291 -32.28 -12.39 6.94
C LEU A 291 -32.41 -13.12 8.29
N PHE A 292 -31.30 -13.62 8.80
CA PHE A 292 -31.24 -14.31 10.10
C PHE A 292 -31.45 -13.33 11.27
N ASN A 293 -30.83 -12.15 11.20
CA ASN A 293 -31.06 -11.06 12.16
C ASN A 293 -32.54 -10.66 12.17
N GLN A 294 -33.21 -10.61 11.00
CA GLN A 294 -34.65 -10.33 10.93
C GLN A 294 -35.46 -11.36 11.72
N LYS A 295 -35.14 -12.66 11.66
CA LYS A 295 -35.85 -13.68 12.45
C LYS A 295 -35.66 -13.50 13.95
N VAL A 296 -34.45 -13.17 14.38
CA VAL A 296 -34.20 -12.85 15.80
C VAL A 296 -34.91 -11.55 16.20
N PHE A 297 -34.95 -10.55 15.33
CA PHE A 297 -35.71 -9.31 15.55
C PHE A 297 -37.19 -9.60 15.78
N GLU A 298 -37.80 -10.50 14.99
CA GLU A 298 -39.19 -10.91 15.19
C GLU A 298 -39.40 -11.57 16.56
N ILE A 299 -38.51 -12.49 16.97
CA ILE A 299 -38.56 -13.12 18.30
C ILE A 299 -38.54 -12.05 19.40
N LEU A 300 -37.59 -11.12 19.34
CA LEU A 300 -37.43 -10.07 20.35
C LEU A 300 -38.63 -9.13 20.40
N LEU A 301 -39.15 -8.75 19.23
CA LEU A 301 -40.32 -7.88 19.14
C LEU A 301 -41.58 -8.55 19.69
N ASP A 302 -41.81 -9.81 19.34
CA ASP A 302 -42.96 -10.59 19.84
C ASP A 302 -42.89 -10.79 21.34
N ASP A 303 -41.71 -11.12 21.87
CA ASP A 303 -41.50 -11.29 23.30
C ASP A 303 -41.66 -9.96 24.08
N PHE A 304 -41.24 -8.82 23.51
CA PHE A 304 -41.48 -7.51 24.12
C PHE A 304 -42.98 -7.18 24.21
N VAL A 305 -43.71 -7.29 23.10
CA VAL A 305 -45.13 -6.93 23.02
C VAL A 305 -45.98 -7.81 23.94
N ASN A 306 -45.60 -9.07 24.11
CA ASN A 306 -46.29 -10.01 25.00
C ASN A 306 -45.78 -9.96 26.46
N SER A 307 -44.78 -9.13 26.76
CA SER A 307 -44.20 -9.06 28.10
C SER A 307 -45.20 -8.45 29.11
N PRO A 308 -45.15 -8.85 30.40
CA PRO A 308 -46.03 -8.28 31.43
C PRO A 308 -45.96 -6.76 31.53
N LYS A 309 -44.78 -6.17 31.30
CA LYS A 309 -44.56 -4.72 31.37
C LYS A 309 -45.24 -3.98 30.21
N ALA A 310 -45.35 -4.61 29.02
CA ALA A 310 -45.94 -4.00 27.84
C ALA A 310 -47.47 -4.15 27.75
N LYS A 311 -48.12 -4.89 28.66
CA LYS A 311 -49.57 -5.14 28.63
C LYS A 311 -50.41 -3.86 28.53
N HIS A 312 -50.12 -2.87 29.37
CA HIS A 312 -50.83 -1.58 29.34
C HIS A 312 -50.67 -0.86 27.99
N LEU A 313 -49.49 -0.95 27.36
CA LEU A 313 -49.27 -0.37 26.04
C LEU A 313 -50.07 -1.07 24.95
N LEU A 314 -50.30 -2.38 25.08
CA LEU A 314 -51.08 -3.15 24.12
C LEU A 314 -52.58 -2.86 24.25
N GLU A 315 -53.05 -2.57 25.47
CA GLU A 315 -54.42 -2.08 25.72
C GLU A 315 -54.64 -0.67 25.13
N GLU A 316 -53.65 0.21 25.22
CA GLU A 316 -53.66 1.55 24.61
C GLU A 316 -53.53 1.52 23.09
N ASP A 317 -52.67 0.66 22.56
CA ASP A 317 -52.35 0.51 21.14
C ASP A 317 -52.47 -0.96 20.73
N PRO A 318 -53.64 -1.39 20.20
CA PRO A 318 -53.82 -2.75 19.69
C PRO A 318 -52.85 -3.13 18.57
N ASN A 319 -52.19 -2.17 17.93
CA ASN A 319 -51.19 -2.37 16.88
C ASN A 319 -49.75 -2.17 17.39
N LEU A 320 -49.51 -2.29 18.70
CA LEU A 320 -48.23 -2.04 19.36
C LEU A 320 -47.04 -2.68 18.65
N LYS A 321 -47.18 -3.92 18.16
CA LYS A 321 -46.13 -4.62 17.40
C LYS A 321 -45.65 -3.81 16.20
N ASN A 322 -46.58 -3.28 15.40
CA ASN A 322 -46.22 -2.47 14.24
C ASN A 322 -45.74 -1.07 14.64
N THR A 323 -46.34 -0.47 15.67
CA THR A 323 -45.91 0.83 16.20
C THR A 323 -44.46 0.80 16.69
N VAL A 324 -44.07 -0.24 17.43
CA VAL A 324 -42.69 -0.45 17.89
C VAL A 324 -41.76 -0.75 16.71
N ARG A 325 -42.19 -1.59 15.76
CA ARG A 325 -41.41 -1.91 14.55
C ARG A 325 -41.07 -0.66 13.72
N THR A 326 -42.04 0.24 13.57
CA THR A 326 -41.91 1.45 12.75
C THR A 326 -41.32 2.63 13.51
N ASN A 327 -41.15 2.52 14.83
CA ASN A 327 -40.44 3.49 15.63
C ASN A 327 -38.93 3.37 15.40
N GLY A 328 -38.32 4.37 14.75
CA GLY A 328 -36.89 4.32 14.38
C GLY A 328 -35.91 4.05 15.54
N ARG A 329 -36.19 4.59 16.74
CA ARG A 329 -35.35 4.36 17.93
C ARG A 329 -35.45 2.92 18.42
N ALA A 330 -36.67 2.42 18.59
CA ALA A 330 -36.91 1.04 19.04
C ALA A 330 -36.42 0.01 18.02
N ALA A 331 -36.71 0.23 16.72
CA ALA A 331 -36.25 -0.61 15.62
C ALA A 331 -34.72 -0.71 15.58
N SER A 332 -34.01 0.42 15.71
CA SER A 332 -32.54 0.44 15.73
C SER A 332 -31.96 -0.34 16.92
N LYS A 333 -32.56 -0.18 18.13
CA LYS A 333 -32.17 -0.93 19.32
C LYS A 333 -32.39 -2.44 19.16
N LEU A 334 -33.57 -2.83 18.68
CA LEU A 334 -33.90 -4.24 18.43
C LEU A 334 -33.01 -4.87 17.37
N TRP A 335 -32.69 -4.16 16.29
CA TRP A 335 -31.81 -4.67 15.23
C TRP A 335 -30.37 -4.91 15.73
N LYS A 336 -29.84 -3.96 16.51
CA LYS A 336 -28.52 -4.09 17.15
C LYS A 336 -28.49 -5.32 18.07
N GLU A 337 -29.52 -5.48 18.90
CA GLU A 337 -29.61 -6.60 19.83
C GLU A 337 -29.85 -7.94 19.13
N ALA A 338 -30.68 -7.97 18.07
CA ALA A 338 -30.89 -9.16 17.25
C ALA A 338 -29.59 -9.66 16.61
N THR A 339 -28.77 -8.73 16.12
CA THR A 339 -27.45 -9.05 15.57
C THR A 339 -26.54 -9.66 16.65
N ARG A 340 -26.51 -9.08 17.86
CA ARG A 340 -25.75 -9.61 19.01
C ARG A 340 -26.22 -11.01 19.41
N VAL A 341 -27.53 -11.20 19.55
CA VAL A 341 -28.14 -12.49 19.91
C VAL A 341 -27.79 -13.57 18.89
N ARG A 342 -27.92 -13.30 17.58
CA ARG A 342 -27.54 -14.26 16.52
C ARG A 342 -26.07 -14.67 16.64
N GLN A 343 -25.17 -13.71 16.87
CA GLN A 343 -23.74 -13.97 17.04
C GLN A 343 -23.48 -14.85 18.28
N ILE A 344 -24.14 -14.56 19.42
CA ILE A 344 -24.02 -15.36 20.64
C ILE A 344 -24.53 -16.79 20.41
N LEU A 345 -25.68 -16.96 19.75
CA LEU A 345 -26.24 -18.28 19.45
C LEU A 345 -25.37 -19.11 18.48
N SER A 346 -24.44 -18.47 17.77
CA SER A 346 -23.46 -19.19 16.94
C SER A 346 -22.42 -19.93 17.79
N ALA A 347 -22.12 -19.44 19.00
CA ALA A 347 -21.18 -20.06 19.94
C ALA A 347 -21.90 -20.82 21.08
N ASN A 348 -22.97 -20.24 21.62
CA ASN A 348 -23.72 -20.73 22.78
C ASN A 348 -25.06 -21.34 22.39
N THR A 349 -25.58 -22.26 23.21
CA THR A 349 -26.87 -22.94 22.96
C THR A 349 -28.07 -22.07 23.27
N ASP A 350 -27.89 -21.02 24.07
CA ASP A 350 -28.94 -20.09 24.44
C ASP A 350 -28.37 -18.75 24.90
N THR A 351 -29.25 -17.75 25.06
CA THR A 351 -28.95 -16.43 25.59
C THR A 351 -30.22 -15.72 26.07
N VAL A 352 -30.04 -14.63 26.82
CA VAL A 352 -31.09 -13.65 27.12
C VAL A 352 -30.66 -12.29 26.56
N ALA A 353 -31.62 -11.57 26.00
CA ALA A 353 -31.44 -10.20 25.53
C ALA A 353 -31.92 -9.20 26.58
N SER A 354 -31.28 -8.03 26.62
CA SER A 354 -31.67 -6.95 27.51
C SER A 354 -31.48 -5.61 26.80
N ILE A 355 -32.54 -4.81 26.75
CA ILE A 355 -32.55 -3.49 26.13
C ILE A 355 -33.20 -2.50 27.10
N GLU A 356 -32.39 -1.56 27.58
CA GLU A 356 -32.87 -0.47 28.44
C GLU A 356 -33.74 0.50 27.64
N SER A 357 -34.85 0.91 28.27
CA SER A 357 -35.84 1.86 27.75
C SER A 357 -36.12 1.63 26.27
N LEU A 358 -36.53 0.42 25.90
CA LEU A 358 -36.75 0.02 24.51
C LEU A 358 -37.81 0.92 23.86
N TYR A 359 -38.95 1.08 24.54
CA TYR A 359 -40.07 1.89 24.07
C TYR A 359 -40.88 2.42 25.26
N LYS A 360 -41.27 3.71 25.23
CA LYS A 360 -41.99 4.41 26.31
C LYS A 360 -41.43 4.11 27.72
N ASP A 361 -40.11 4.22 27.86
CA ASP A 361 -39.35 3.99 29.11
C ASP A 361 -39.50 2.59 29.74
N ILE A 362 -39.96 1.61 28.97
CA ILE A 362 -39.99 0.21 29.40
C ILE A 362 -38.65 -0.45 29.11
N ASP A 363 -37.99 -0.93 30.17
CA ASP A 363 -36.85 -1.85 30.04
C ASP A 363 -37.33 -3.23 29.60
N PHE A 364 -36.77 -3.71 28.50
CA PHE A 364 -37.05 -5.01 27.94
C PHE A 364 -35.97 -6.00 28.35
N ARG A 365 -36.38 -7.13 28.93
CA ARG A 365 -35.55 -8.31 29.11
C ARG A 365 -36.28 -9.47 28.47
N SER A 366 -35.62 -10.15 27.55
CA SER A 366 -36.28 -11.24 26.83
C SER A 366 -36.46 -12.48 27.71
N SER A 367 -37.40 -13.33 27.34
CA SER A 367 -37.38 -14.74 27.69
C SER A 367 -36.12 -15.42 27.13
N LYS A 368 -35.84 -16.65 27.60
CA LYS A 368 -34.66 -17.41 27.19
C LYS A 368 -34.77 -17.78 25.70
N ILE A 369 -33.82 -17.29 24.89
CA ILE A 369 -33.75 -17.58 23.45
C ILE A 369 -32.78 -18.73 23.26
N THR A 370 -33.22 -19.82 22.61
CA THR A 370 -32.37 -20.99 22.37
C THR A 370 -31.95 -21.09 20.90
N ARG A 371 -30.78 -21.68 20.67
CA ARG A 371 -30.28 -22.01 19.32
C ARG A 371 -31.28 -22.93 18.61
N ALA A 372 -31.82 -23.93 19.31
CA ALA A 372 -32.78 -24.87 18.74
C ALA A 372 -34.02 -24.15 18.17
N ALA A 373 -34.65 -23.25 18.94
CA ALA A 373 -35.80 -22.48 18.48
C ALA A 373 -35.45 -21.56 17.29
N PHE A 374 -34.26 -20.96 17.31
CA PHE A 374 -33.79 -20.17 16.17
C PHE A 374 -33.59 -21.03 14.91
N GLU A 375 -32.95 -22.19 15.03
CA GLU A 375 -32.70 -23.10 13.90
C GLU A 375 -33.99 -23.69 13.32
N GLU A 376 -35.02 -23.93 14.15
CA GLU A 376 -36.36 -24.33 13.70
C GLU A 376 -36.97 -23.29 12.75
N LEU A 377 -36.84 -21.99 13.06
CA LEU A 377 -37.29 -20.92 12.17
C LEU A 377 -36.48 -20.86 10.86
N LEU A 378 -35.23 -21.32 10.89
CA LEU A 378 -34.35 -21.35 9.72
C LEU A 378 -34.59 -22.56 8.82
N ALA A 379 -35.30 -23.60 9.28
CA ALA A 379 -35.53 -24.83 8.51
C ALA A 379 -36.13 -24.55 7.11
N GLN A 380 -37.01 -23.55 7.01
CA GLN A 380 -37.62 -23.13 5.73
C GLN A 380 -36.60 -22.61 4.69
N TYR A 381 -35.39 -22.24 5.11
CA TYR A 381 -34.33 -21.71 4.26
C TYR A 381 -33.29 -22.75 3.86
N GLU A 382 -33.42 -24.01 4.31
CA GLU A 382 -32.47 -25.09 4.02
C GLU A 382 -32.19 -25.25 2.52
N ALA A 383 -33.25 -25.32 1.70
CA ALA A 383 -33.11 -25.43 0.26
C ALA A 383 -32.38 -24.23 -0.36
N ARG A 384 -32.55 -23.02 0.19
CA ARG A 384 -31.87 -21.81 -0.27
C ARG A 384 -30.38 -21.80 0.12
N ILE A 385 -30.01 -22.44 1.23
CA ILE A 385 -28.60 -22.55 1.66
C ILE A 385 -27.81 -23.45 0.70
N THR A 386 -28.40 -24.57 0.27
CA THR A 386 -27.72 -25.58 -0.55
C THR A 386 -27.79 -25.30 -2.06
N LYS A 387 -28.84 -24.61 -2.51
CA LYS A 387 -29.06 -24.29 -3.94
C LYS A 387 -27.87 -23.59 -4.62
N PRO A 388 -27.20 -22.57 -4.03
CA PRO A 388 -26.02 -21.95 -4.65
C PRO A 388 -24.93 -22.96 -5.00
N ILE A 389 -24.68 -23.96 -4.15
CA ILE A 389 -23.69 -25.02 -4.42
C ILE A 389 -24.12 -25.85 -5.64
N ALA A 390 -25.38 -26.29 -5.65
CA ALA A 390 -25.93 -27.08 -6.75
C ALA A 390 -25.90 -26.33 -8.10
N ASP A 391 -26.28 -25.05 -8.10
CA ASP A 391 -26.23 -24.20 -9.30
C ASP A 391 -24.79 -23.99 -9.79
N ALA A 392 -23.84 -23.75 -8.89
CA ALA A 392 -22.43 -23.54 -9.24
C ALA A 392 -21.81 -24.80 -9.85
N ILE A 393 -22.12 -25.97 -9.32
CA ILE A 393 -21.66 -27.27 -9.83
C ILE A 393 -22.26 -27.57 -11.20
N SER A 394 -23.57 -27.35 -11.35
CA SER A 394 -24.29 -27.53 -12.61
C SER A 394 -23.70 -26.65 -13.72
N THR A 395 -23.42 -25.37 -13.41
CA THR A 395 -22.83 -24.43 -14.38
C THR A 395 -21.36 -24.71 -14.68
N ALA A 396 -20.60 -25.25 -13.73
CA ALA A 396 -19.21 -25.64 -13.92
C ALA A 396 -19.04 -26.89 -14.79
N ASN A 397 -20.09 -27.72 -14.90
CA ASN A 397 -20.04 -29.04 -15.54
C ASN A 397 -18.92 -29.91 -14.93
N VAL A 398 -18.81 -29.90 -13.60
CA VAL A 398 -17.90 -30.71 -12.78
C VAL A 398 -18.77 -31.54 -11.85
N ALA A 399 -18.46 -32.82 -11.64
CA ALA A 399 -19.22 -33.63 -10.69
C ALA A 399 -18.83 -33.29 -9.24
N LEU A 400 -19.79 -33.32 -8.30
CA LEU A 400 -19.54 -32.92 -6.91
C LEU A 400 -18.43 -33.75 -6.24
N ASN A 401 -18.30 -35.02 -6.60
CA ASN A 401 -17.24 -35.91 -6.10
C ASN A 401 -15.83 -35.54 -6.61
N GLU A 402 -15.72 -34.81 -7.72
CA GLU A 402 -14.45 -34.29 -8.26
C GLU A 402 -13.98 -33.03 -7.50
N VAL A 403 -14.87 -32.40 -6.72
CA VAL A 403 -14.49 -31.24 -5.89
C VAL A 403 -13.59 -31.70 -4.74
N ASN A 404 -12.40 -31.11 -4.64
CA ASN A 404 -11.44 -31.38 -3.59
C ASN A 404 -11.99 -30.93 -2.23
N THR A 405 -12.30 -29.63 -2.10
CA THR A 405 -12.85 -29.04 -0.87
C THR A 405 -13.77 -27.85 -1.14
N LEU A 406 -14.63 -27.54 -0.18
CA LEU A 406 -15.39 -26.30 -0.09
C LEU A 406 -14.72 -25.37 0.93
N ILE A 407 -14.28 -24.20 0.47
CA ILE A 407 -13.68 -23.13 1.26
C ILE A 407 -14.79 -22.24 1.79
N VAL A 408 -14.88 -22.14 3.12
CA VAL A 408 -15.89 -21.29 3.78
C VAL A 408 -15.42 -19.82 3.84
N HIS A 409 -16.30 -18.91 3.43
CA HIS A 409 -16.10 -17.46 3.51
C HIS A 409 -17.39 -16.78 4.00
N GLY A 410 -17.26 -15.58 4.56
CA GLY A 410 -18.41 -14.80 5.01
C GLY A 410 -18.88 -15.12 6.43
N GLY A 411 -19.40 -14.09 7.10
CA GLY A 411 -19.66 -14.15 8.54
C GLY A 411 -20.86 -14.99 8.95
N ALA A 412 -21.83 -15.23 8.07
CA ALA A 412 -23.04 -15.97 8.40
C ALA A 412 -22.85 -17.49 8.33
N VAL A 413 -21.81 -17.99 7.65
CA VAL A 413 -21.42 -19.41 7.65
C VAL A 413 -21.07 -19.91 9.06
N ARG A 414 -20.71 -19.02 9.98
CA ARG A 414 -20.46 -19.35 11.39
C ARG A 414 -21.71 -19.83 12.15
N THR A 415 -22.89 -19.67 11.57
CA THR A 415 -24.15 -20.19 12.14
C THR A 415 -24.12 -21.73 12.04
N PRO A 416 -24.17 -22.48 13.16
CA PRO A 416 -23.99 -23.95 13.14
C PRO A 416 -24.93 -24.69 12.19
N PHE A 417 -26.19 -24.24 12.08
CA PHE A 417 -27.16 -24.76 11.11
C PHE A 417 -26.64 -24.72 9.67
N VAL A 418 -26.05 -23.60 9.25
CA VAL A 418 -25.51 -23.43 7.88
C VAL A 418 -24.35 -24.39 7.66
N GLY A 419 -23.41 -24.47 8.61
CA GLY A 419 -22.27 -25.39 8.55
C GLY A 419 -22.70 -26.84 8.33
N ARG A 420 -23.65 -27.33 9.12
CA ARG A 420 -24.19 -28.69 8.98
C ARG A 420 -24.81 -28.94 7.60
N LYS A 421 -25.61 -28.00 7.08
CA LYS A 421 -26.21 -28.15 5.75
C LYS A 421 -25.19 -28.18 4.62
N ILE A 422 -24.08 -27.46 4.76
CA ILE A 422 -22.99 -27.51 3.78
C ILE A 422 -22.22 -28.83 3.90
N GLU A 423 -21.95 -29.31 5.11
CA GLU A 423 -21.32 -30.61 5.37
C GLU A 423 -22.15 -31.76 4.78
N ASP A 424 -23.47 -31.74 5.00
CA ASP A 424 -24.41 -32.73 4.45
C ASP A 424 -24.35 -32.78 2.92
N VAL A 425 -24.32 -31.63 2.25
CA VAL A 425 -24.23 -31.56 0.78
C VAL A 425 -22.87 -32.01 0.26
N MET A 426 -21.78 -31.61 0.91
CA MET A 426 -20.42 -31.94 0.48
C MET A 426 -20.04 -33.40 0.76
N GLY A 427 -20.83 -34.12 1.56
CA GLY A 427 -20.61 -35.53 1.88
C GLY A 427 -19.71 -35.78 3.09
N GLY A 428 -19.48 -34.76 3.93
CA GLY A 428 -18.66 -34.88 5.14
C GLY A 428 -17.90 -33.61 5.52
N ALA A 429 -17.49 -33.54 6.80
CA ALA A 429 -16.75 -32.41 7.35
C ALA A 429 -15.32 -32.29 6.82
N GLU A 430 -14.73 -33.39 6.36
CA GLU A 430 -13.39 -33.45 5.76
C GLU A 430 -13.29 -32.70 4.42
N LYS A 431 -14.44 -32.49 3.75
CA LYS A 431 -14.54 -31.67 2.54
C LYS A 431 -14.60 -30.17 2.83
N ILE A 432 -14.75 -29.75 4.09
CA ILE A 432 -14.87 -28.34 4.46
C ILE A 432 -13.50 -27.77 4.84
N SER A 433 -12.99 -26.86 4.02
CA SER A 433 -11.70 -26.20 4.21
C SER A 433 -11.84 -24.89 4.97
N LYS A 434 -11.04 -24.75 6.04
CA LYS A 434 -10.87 -23.52 6.84
C LYS A 434 -9.51 -22.87 6.62
N GLN A 435 -8.84 -23.18 5.51
CA GLN A 435 -7.46 -22.77 5.24
C GLN A 435 -7.29 -21.29 4.85
N VAL A 436 -8.38 -20.53 4.77
CA VAL A 436 -8.37 -19.09 4.46
C VAL A 436 -9.09 -18.33 5.57
N ASN A 437 -8.74 -17.06 5.78
CA ASN A 437 -9.46 -16.22 6.72
C ASN A 437 -10.79 -15.75 6.09
N PRO A 438 -11.97 -16.14 6.64
CA PRO A 438 -13.27 -15.86 6.02
C PRO A 438 -13.68 -14.39 6.04
N ASP A 439 -12.94 -13.51 6.75
CA ASP A 439 -13.20 -12.07 6.79
C ASP A 439 -12.22 -11.25 5.92
N GLU A 440 -11.05 -11.80 5.54
CA GLU A 440 -9.94 -11.02 4.95
C GLU A 440 -9.47 -11.53 3.59
N SER A 441 -9.77 -12.78 3.23
CA SER A 441 -9.19 -13.40 2.04
C SER A 441 -9.64 -12.71 0.75
N ALA A 442 -10.90 -12.27 0.68
CA ALA A 442 -11.41 -11.52 -0.47
C ALA A 442 -10.68 -10.18 -0.65
N VAL A 443 -10.52 -9.38 0.42
CA VAL A 443 -9.84 -8.08 0.32
C VAL A 443 -8.36 -8.25 -0.06
N PHE A 444 -7.67 -9.24 0.52
CA PHE A 444 -6.28 -9.51 0.15
C PHE A 444 -6.13 -9.99 -1.29
N GLY A 445 -7.04 -10.85 -1.77
CA GLY A 445 -7.04 -11.28 -3.17
C GLY A 445 -7.28 -10.14 -4.14
N ALA A 446 -8.21 -9.23 -3.82
CA ALA A 446 -8.47 -8.03 -4.61
C ALA A 446 -7.28 -7.07 -4.62
N THR A 447 -6.67 -6.78 -3.47
CA THR A 447 -5.47 -5.92 -3.41
C THR A 447 -4.30 -6.57 -4.15
N PHE A 448 -4.10 -7.88 -4.05
CA PHE A 448 -3.08 -8.60 -4.81
C PHE A 448 -3.31 -8.50 -6.32
N LYS A 449 -4.57 -8.63 -6.77
CA LYS A 449 -4.95 -8.44 -8.18
C LYS A 449 -4.61 -7.03 -8.65
N GLY A 450 -4.94 -6.01 -7.85
CA GLY A 450 -4.59 -4.62 -8.15
C GLY A 450 -3.08 -4.37 -8.20
N ALA A 451 -2.32 -5.00 -7.29
CA ALA A 451 -0.86 -4.94 -7.30
C ALA A 451 -0.27 -5.55 -8.60
N ALA A 452 -0.84 -6.67 -9.05
CA ALA A 452 -0.44 -7.30 -10.31
C ALA A 452 -0.76 -6.42 -11.53
N GLU A 453 -1.92 -5.73 -11.51
CA GLU A 453 -2.36 -4.86 -12.61
C GLU A 453 -1.65 -3.51 -12.66
N SER A 454 -1.12 -3.01 -11.54
CA SER A 454 -0.43 -1.71 -11.51
C SER A 454 0.93 -1.75 -12.21
N GLY A 455 1.55 -2.93 -12.31
CA GLY A 455 2.92 -3.10 -12.82
C GLY A 455 4.01 -2.52 -11.92
N ALA A 456 3.64 -1.87 -10.80
CA ALA A 456 4.58 -1.28 -9.85
C ALA A 456 5.13 -2.32 -8.85
N PHE A 457 4.53 -3.51 -8.78
CA PHE A 457 4.92 -4.57 -7.85
C PHE A 457 5.34 -5.83 -8.58
N LYS A 458 6.42 -6.44 -8.10
CA LYS A 458 6.78 -7.81 -8.50
C LYS A 458 6.03 -8.79 -7.59
N VAL A 459 4.91 -9.30 -8.09
CA VAL A 459 4.10 -10.32 -7.41
C VAL A 459 4.22 -11.68 -8.08
N LYS A 460 3.81 -12.74 -7.38
CA LYS A 460 3.71 -14.08 -7.97
C LYS A 460 2.75 -14.05 -9.17
N GLU A 461 3.16 -14.64 -10.30
CA GLU A 461 2.34 -14.66 -11.50
C GLU A 461 1.17 -15.64 -11.35
N ILE A 462 -0.01 -15.07 -11.09
CA ILE A 462 -1.30 -15.77 -11.02
C ILE A 462 -2.17 -15.28 -12.17
N ARG A 463 -2.46 -16.15 -13.13
CA ARG A 463 -3.34 -15.86 -14.26
C ARG A 463 -4.77 -16.20 -13.90
N THR A 464 -5.64 -15.21 -14.00
CA THR A 464 -7.03 -15.31 -13.56
C THR A 464 -7.98 -15.28 -14.75
N GLN A 465 -8.98 -16.16 -14.77
CA GLN A 465 -10.09 -16.12 -15.73
C GLN A 465 -11.40 -16.14 -14.97
N ASP A 466 -12.21 -15.09 -15.14
CA ASP A 466 -13.54 -14.96 -14.51
C ASP A 466 -14.66 -15.16 -15.56
N ILE A 467 -15.89 -15.33 -15.08
CA ILE A 467 -17.11 -15.47 -15.89
C ILE A 467 -18.19 -14.48 -15.43
N GLY A 468 -18.98 -13.94 -16.37
CA GLY A 468 -20.08 -13.02 -16.07
C GLY A 468 -21.35 -13.77 -15.71
N ALA A 469 -22.03 -13.41 -14.61
CA ALA A 469 -23.26 -14.07 -14.18
C ALA A 469 -24.43 -13.86 -15.16
N PHE A 470 -24.47 -12.76 -15.91
CA PHE A 470 -25.59 -12.40 -16.79
C PHE A 470 -25.31 -12.70 -18.25
N GLY A 471 -26.36 -13.11 -18.98
CA GLY A 471 -26.31 -13.13 -20.44
C GLY A 471 -26.40 -11.72 -21.00
N VAL A 472 -25.83 -11.50 -22.19
CA VAL A 472 -25.95 -10.24 -22.93
C VAL A 472 -26.62 -10.50 -24.27
N SER A 473 -27.62 -9.69 -24.59
CA SER A 473 -28.31 -9.70 -25.89
C SER A 473 -28.14 -8.38 -26.62
N ILE A 474 -28.25 -8.43 -27.94
CA ILE A 474 -28.48 -7.26 -28.78
C ILE A 474 -29.92 -7.24 -29.29
N LYS A 475 -30.47 -6.04 -29.48
CA LYS A 475 -31.78 -5.79 -30.07
C LYS A 475 -31.64 -4.81 -31.23
N TYR A 476 -32.15 -5.17 -32.38
CA TYR A 476 -32.04 -4.38 -33.61
C TYR A 476 -33.20 -4.65 -34.56
N LYS A 477 -33.49 -3.71 -35.46
CA LYS A 477 -34.45 -3.94 -36.57
C LYS A 477 -33.72 -4.62 -37.73
N LYS A 478 -34.39 -5.48 -38.51
CA LYS A 478 -33.75 -6.17 -39.65
C LYS A 478 -33.48 -5.24 -40.84
N ASP A 479 -34.40 -4.33 -41.13
CA ASP A 479 -34.32 -3.25 -42.11
C ASP A 479 -34.93 -1.97 -41.49
N ALA A 480 -35.00 -0.87 -42.25
CA ALA A 480 -35.56 0.40 -41.74
C ALA A 480 -37.09 0.34 -41.54
N GLU A 481 -37.78 -0.54 -42.27
CA GLU A 481 -39.24 -0.66 -42.36
C GLU A 481 -39.79 -1.77 -41.44
N ALA A 482 -38.91 -2.57 -40.85
CA ALA A 482 -39.24 -3.71 -40.01
C ALA A 482 -40.03 -3.27 -38.78
N LYS A 483 -41.28 -3.75 -38.70
CA LYS A 483 -42.18 -3.53 -37.55
C LYS A 483 -41.75 -4.27 -36.29
N LYS A 484 -40.96 -5.34 -36.41
CA LYS A 484 -40.51 -6.18 -35.29
C LYS A 484 -39.00 -6.06 -35.10
N GLU A 485 -38.59 -5.87 -33.85
CA GLU A 485 -37.20 -5.95 -33.44
C GLU A 485 -36.78 -7.42 -33.30
N THR A 486 -35.55 -7.71 -33.70
CA THR A 486 -34.87 -8.99 -33.49
C THR A 486 -34.03 -8.90 -32.22
N VAL A 487 -34.13 -9.89 -31.34
CA VAL A 487 -33.28 -10.04 -30.16
C VAL A 487 -32.37 -11.24 -30.37
N GLN A 488 -31.06 -11.04 -30.22
CA GLN A 488 -30.06 -12.09 -30.33
C GLN A 488 -29.19 -12.10 -29.08
N GLN A 489 -29.13 -13.24 -28.38
CA GLN A 489 -28.20 -13.42 -27.27
C GLN A 489 -26.80 -13.63 -27.83
N ILE A 490 -25.90 -12.69 -27.53
CA ILE A 490 -24.51 -12.72 -28.01
C ILE A 490 -23.56 -13.29 -26.96
N PHE A 491 -23.84 -13.11 -25.67
CA PHE A 491 -23.15 -13.79 -24.58
C PHE A 491 -24.17 -14.59 -23.78
N PRO A 492 -24.07 -15.93 -23.70
CA PRO A 492 -24.87 -16.69 -22.75
C PRO A 492 -24.52 -16.35 -21.30
N PHE A 493 -25.40 -16.71 -20.38
CA PHE A 493 -25.10 -16.69 -18.95
C PHE A 493 -23.79 -17.45 -18.69
N TYR A 494 -22.99 -16.96 -17.74
CA TYR A 494 -21.70 -17.56 -17.35
C TYR A 494 -20.64 -17.53 -18.47
N SER A 495 -20.71 -16.53 -19.35
CA SER A 495 -19.69 -16.31 -20.39
C SER A 495 -18.38 -15.84 -19.80
N LYS A 496 -17.26 -16.34 -20.34
CA LYS A 496 -15.90 -15.89 -19.98
C LYS A 496 -15.70 -14.41 -20.25
N ILE A 497 -15.15 -13.71 -19.27
CA ILE A 497 -14.79 -12.29 -19.37
C ILE A 497 -13.50 -12.14 -20.20
N GLY A 498 -13.42 -11.08 -21.01
CA GLY A 498 -12.27 -10.76 -21.88
C GLY A 498 -12.28 -11.38 -23.28
N ASN A 499 -13.16 -12.36 -23.56
CA ASN A 499 -13.23 -12.98 -24.88
C ASN A 499 -14.00 -12.13 -25.89
N GLU A 500 -13.36 -11.74 -26.99
CA GLU A 500 -14.00 -11.04 -28.12
C GLU A 500 -14.96 -11.96 -28.87
N LYS A 501 -16.15 -11.43 -29.16
CA LYS A 501 -17.09 -11.96 -30.15
C LYS A 501 -17.24 -10.97 -31.28
N VAL A 502 -17.18 -11.50 -32.51
CA VAL A 502 -17.43 -10.74 -33.73
C VAL A 502 -18.82 -11.07 -34.24
N ILE A 503 -19.67 -10.05 -34.34
CA ILE A 503 -21.07 -10.20 -34.75
C ILE A 503 -21.28 -9.54 -36.11
N PRO A 504 -21.75 -10.28 -37.12
CA PRO A 504 -22.04 -9.74 -38.45
C PRO A 504 -23.45 -9.13 -38.53
N PHE A 505 -23.57 -8.07 -39.31
CA PHE A 505 -24.81 -7.44 -39.76
C PHE A 505 -24.80 -7.33 -41.28
N SER A 506 -25.84 -7.87 -41.92
CA SER A 506 -26.11 -7.65 -43.35
C SER A 506 -26.78 -6.28 -43.52
N ARG A 507 -26.02 -5.21 -43.31
CA ARG A 507 -26.48 -3.81 -43.39
C ARG A 507 -25.47 -2.99 -44.19
N ASN A 508 -26.00 -2.22 -45.14
CA ASN A 508 -25.22 -1.39 -46.06
C ASN A 508 -25.45 0.12 -45.84
N SER A 509 -26.33 0.47 -44.90
CA SER A 509 -26.66 1.83 -44.52
C SER A 509 -26.74 1.97 -43.01
N GLU A 510 -26.65 3.21 -42.52
CA GLU A 510 -26.63 3.50 -41.09
C GLU A 510 -27.79 2.83 -40.34
N PHE A 511 -27.47 2.25 -39.18
CA PHE A 511 -28.46 1.61 -38.33
C PHE A 511 -28.11 1.77 -36.85
N THR A 512 -29.11 1.44 -36.02
CA THR A 512 -29.02 1.49 -34.56
C THR A 512 -29.34 0.13 -33.98
N PHE A 513 -28.61 -0.26 -32.94
CA PHE A 513 -28.93 -1.42 -32.12
C PHE A 513 -28.65 -1.13 -30.65
N SER A 514 -29.31 -1.85 -29.75
CA SER A 514 -29.11 -1.73 -28.32
C SER A 514 -28.58 -3.02 -27.71
N THR A 515 -27.86 -2.92 -26.60
CA THR A 515 -27.35 -4.03 -25.79
C THR A 515 -28.13 -4.13 -24.48
N PHE A 516 -28.36 -5.36 -24.00
CA PHE A 516 -29.15 -5.63 -22.80
C PHE A 516 -28.51 -6.73 -21.96
N HIS A 517 -28.60 -6.61 -20.64
CA HIS A 517 -28.44 -7.75 -19.75
C HIS A 517 -29.73 -8.57 -19.70
N ASN A 518 -29.57 -9.88 -19.82
CA ASN A 518 -30.61 -10.85 -19.53
C ASN A 518 -30.58 -11.14 -18.03
N LEU A 519 -31.60 -10.67 -17.31
CA LEU A 519 -31.73 -10.94 -15.88
C LEU A 519 -32.44 -12.28 -15.70
N PRO A 520 -31.97 -13.16 -14.80
CA PRO A 520 -32.67 -14.40 -14.50
C PRO A 520 -34.05 -14.10 -13.84
N PRO A 521 -34.99 -15.06 -13.87
CA PRO A 521 -36.23 -14.98 -13.09
C PRO A 521 -35.94 -14.68 -11.60
N ARG A 522 -36.87 -14.00 -10.92
CA ARG A 522 -36.73 -13.76 -9.47
C ARG A 522 -36.79 -15.08 -8.72
N ILE A 523 -35.97 -15.23 -7.67
CA ILE A 523 -35.86 -16.46 -6.86
C ILE A 523 -37.22 -16.87 -6.26
N ASN A 524 -38.07 -15.90 -5.90
CA ASN A 524 -39.37 -16.14 -5.27
C ASN A 524 -40.54 -16.23 -6.27
N ASP A 525 -40.28 -16.06 -7.57
CA ASP A 525 -41.28 -16.25 -8.63
C ASP A 525 -40.62 -16.83 -9.90
N PRO A 526 -40.49 -18.16 -9.98
CA PRO A 526 -39.91 -18.84 -11.14
C PRO A 526 -40.72 -18.65 -12.42
N ASN A 527 -41.99 -18.22 -12.32
CA ASN A 527 -42.89 -18.04 -13.45
C ASN A 527 -42.79 -16.63 -14.07
N GLN A 528 -42.12 -15.69 -13.39
CA GLN A 528 -41.85 -14.38 -13.94
C GLN A 528 -40.85 -14.48 -15.10
N LYS A 529 -41.19 -13.90 -16.26
CA LYS A 529 -40.31 -13.90 -17.43
C LYS A 529 -38.96 -13.21 -17.08
N PRO A 530 -37.82 -13.76 -17.54
CA PRO A 530 -36.52 -13.10 -17.46
C PRO A 530 -36.62 -11.62 -17.89
N GLY A 531 -36.13 -10.71 -17.03
CA GLY A 531 -36.11 -9.28 -17.33
C GLY A 531 -35.02 -8.92 -18.34
N GLN A 532 -35.15 -7.77 -18.99
CA GLN A 532 -34.08 -7.17 -19.80
C GLN A 532 -33.71 -5.81 -19.20
N GLY A 533 -32.44 -5.65 -18.82
CA GLY A 533 -31.87 -4.35 -18.42
C GLY A 533 -31.19 -3.71 -19.63
N LEU A 534 -31.68 -2.56 -20.09
CA LEU A 534 -31.09 -1.81 -21.20
C LEU A 534 -29.75 -1.19 -20.77
N LEU A 535 -28.69 -1.42 -21.54
CA LEU A 535 -27.35 -0.92 -21.24
C LEU A 535 -27.03 0.27 -22.14
N ASP A 536 -26.65 -0.02 -23.38
CA ASP A 536 -26.18 0.97 -24.34
C ASP A 536 -26.93 0.86 -25.66
N THR A 537 -27.11 2.00 -26.32
CA THR A 537 -27.59 2.11 -27.70
C THR A 537 -26.45 2.60 -28.58
N ILE A 538 -26.20 1.88 -29.67
CA ILE A 538 -25.10 2.12 -30.60
C ILE A 538 -25.69 2.56 -31.93
N GLN A 539 -25.22 3.69 -32.45
CA GLN A 539 -25.64 4.24 -33.74
C GLN A 539 -24.42 4.42 -34.66
N THR A 540 -24.47 3.84 -35.86
CA THR A 540 -23.41 4.01 -36.88
C THR A 540 -23.56 5.33 -37.62
N SER A 541 -22.46 5.92 -38.11
CA SER A 541 -22.50 7.25 -38.77
C SER A 541 -21.86 7.36 -40.16
N ASN A 542 -21.02 6.42 -40.61
CA ASN A 542 -20.37 6.48 -41.93
C ASN A 542 -20.41 5.12 -42.67
N LEU A 543 -21.39 4.28 -42.36
CA LEU A 543 -21.47 2.94 -42.94
C LEU A 543 -21.73 3.03 -44.45
N THR A 544 -22.67 3.87 -44.88
CA THR A 544 -23.03 4.06 -46.28
C THR A 544 -21.80 4.50 -47.11
N ASP A 545 -21.03 5.47 -46.62
CA ASP A 545 -19.83 5.94 -47.30
C ASP A 545 -18.72 4.88 -47.35
N SER A 546 -18.59 4.09 -46.27
CA SER A 546 -17.61 3.00 -46.21
C SER A 546 -17.96 1.87 -47.19
N VAL A 547 -19.26 1.57 -47.36
CA VAL A 547 -19.75 0.60 -48.34
C VAL A 547 -19.47 1.08 -49.75
N LYS A 548 -19.79 2.34 -50.08
CA LYS A 548 -19.48 2.93 -51.39
C LYS A 548 -17.99 2.87 -51.69
N LYS A 549 -17.15 3.18 -50.71
CA LYS A 549 -15.70 3.09 -50.87
C LYS A 549 -15.22 1.67 -51.18
N LEU A 550 -15.81 0.64 -50.56
CA LEU A 550 -15.50 -0.76 -50.92
C LEU A 550 -15.96 -1.12 -52.34
N GLN A 551 -17.06 -0.55 -52.82
CA GLN A 551 -17.55 -0.75 -54.19
C GLN A 551 -16.64 -0.05 -55.20
N GLU A 552 -16.26 1.20 -54.94
CA GLU A 552 -15.46 2.05 -55.83
C GLU A 552 -13.99 1.62 -55.88
N ASP A 553 -13.35 1.41 -54.73
CA ASP A 553 -11.91 1.12 -54.66
C ASP A 553 -11.59 -0.35 -54.98
N PHE A 554 -12.53 -1.28 -54.73
CA PHE A 554 -12.26 -2.72 -54.76
C PHE A 554 -13.27 -3.56 -55.56
N GLY A 555 -14.27 -2.92 -56.18
CA GLY A 555 -15.24 -3.62 -57.03
C GLY A 555 -16.16 -4.60 -56.28
N CYS A 556 -16.30 -4.45 -54.96
CA CYS A 556 -17.09 -5.36 -54.15
C CYS A 556 -18.58 -5.27 -54.49
N ALA A 557 -19.24 -6.39 -54.79
CA ALA A 557 -20.68 -6.40 -54.96
C ALA A 557 -21.39 -6.17 -53.62
N GLU A 558 -22.48 -5.41 -53.64
CA GLU A 558 -23.19 -5.01 -52.42
C GLU A 558 -23.61 -6.18 -51.51
N LYS A 559 -24.00 -7.31 -52.11
CA LYS A 559 -24.37 -8.55 -51.40
C LYS A 559 -23.20 -9.22 -50.66
N ASP A 560 -21.96 -8.93 -51.07
CA ASP A 560 -20.73 -9.53 -50.54
C ASP A 560 -20.09 -8.64 -49.46
N ILE A 561 -20.69 -7.48 -49.19
CA ILE A 561 -20.28 -6.53 -48.17
C ILE A 561 -20.99 -6.86 -46.85
N VAL A 562 -20.22 -7.01 -45.77
CA VAL A 562 -20.74 -7.35 -44.45
C VAL A 562 -20.18 -6.40 -43.39
N ALA A 563 -21.06 -5.71 -42.68
CA ALA A 563 -20.70 -4.94 -41.50
C ALA A 563 -20.48 -5.89 -40.31
N LYS A 564 -19.43 -5.69 -39.53
CA LYS A 564 -19.08 -6.53 -38.37
C LYS A 564 -18.66 -5.66 -37.20
N PHE A 565 -19.14 -5.98 -36.00
CA PHE A 565 -18.64 -5.35 -34.78
C PHE A 565 -18.05 -6.37 -33.81
N GLY A 566 -16.96 -5.99 -33.17
CA GLY A 566 -16.29 -6.75 -32.12
C GLY A 566 -16.73 -6.25 -30.76
N ILE A 567 -17.12 -7.17 -29.88
CA ILE A 567 -17.58 -6.89 -28.52
C ILE A 567 -16.99 -7.92 -27.56
N LEU A 568 -16.64 -7.52 -26.34
CA LEU A 568 -16.24 -8.41 -25.25
C LEU A 568 -16.94 -8.02 -23.94
N LEU A 569 -16.88 -8.88 -22.93
CA LEU A 569 -17.14 -8.48 -21.55
C LEU A 569 -15.84 -7.90 -20.97
N ASP A 570 -15.81 -6.62 -20.60
CA ASP A 570 -14.59 -5.90 -20.20
C ASP A 570 -13.98 -6.55 -18.94
N PRO A 571 -12.68 -6.93 -18.94
CA PRO A 571 -12.00 -7.41 -17.74
C PRO A 571 -12.05 -6.47 -16.54
N LYS A 572 -12.28 -5.16 -16.76
CA LYS A 572 -12.32 -4.17 -15.69
C LYS A 572 -13.62 -4.17 -14.90
N ASP A 573 -14.76 -4.29 -15.57
CA ASP A 573 -16.08 -4.15 -14.93
C ASP A 573 -17.08 -5.25 -15.26
N SER A 574 -16.68 -6.20 -16.10
CA SER A 574 -17.49 -7.33 -16.56
C SER A 574 -18.68 -6.90 -17.44
N LEU A 575 -18.71 -5.65 -17.93
CA LEU A 575 -19.79 -5.14 -18.77
C LEU A 575 -19.46 -5.29 -20.26
N PRO A 576 -20.48 -5.42 -21.13
CA PRO A 576 -20.25 -5.49 -22.56
C PRO A 576 -19.63 -4.20 -23.10
N LYS A 577 -18.57 -4.35 -23.90
CA LYS A 577 -17.82 -3.24 -24.50
C LYS A 577 -17.56 -3.50 -25.96
N VAL A 578 -18.05 -2.60 -26.80
CA VAL A 578 -17.73 -2.57 -28.23
C VAL A 578 -16.28 -2.12 -28.40
N ILE A 579 -15.47 -2.96 -29.04
CA ILE A 579 -14.03 -2.75 -29.24
C ILE A 579 -13.78 -2.05 -30.57
N ARG A 580 -14.48 -2.49 -31.61
CA ARG A 580 -14.27 -2.04 -32.99
C ARG A 580 -15.48 -2.34 -33.86
N PHE A 581 -15.66 -1.56 -34.91
CA PHE A 581 -16.69 -1.75 -35.93
C PHE A 581 -16.04 -1.53 -37.30
N TRP A 582 -16.26 -2.43 -38.25
CA TRP A 582 -15.74 -2.33 -39.61
C TRP A 582 -16.70 -2.97 -40.61
N VAL A 583 -16.58 -2.59 -41.88
CA VAL A 583 -17.21 -3.27 -43.01
C VAL A 583 -16.13 -4.03 -43.77
N GLU A 584 -16.44 -5.22 -44.28
CA GLU A 584 -15.51 -6.00 -45.08
C GLU A 584 -16.17 -6.68 -46.28
N CYS A 585 -15.39 -6.90 -47.33
CA CYS A 585 -15.73 -7.74 -48.48
C CYS A 585 -14.52 -8.58 -48.91
N GLY A 586 -14.78 -9.73 -49.53
CA GLY A 586 -13.74 -10.57 -50.11
C GLY A 586 -13.56 -10.23 -51.59
N VAL A 587 -12.33 -9.90 -51.99
CA VAL A 587 -11.95 -9.60 -53.37
C VAL A 587 -11.08 -10.74 -53.90
N GLU A 588 -11.36 -11.20 -55.12
CA GLU A 588 -10.51 -12.17 -55.80
C GLU A 588 -9.36 -11.44 -56.48
N THR A 589 -8.13 -11.83 -56.16
CA THR A 589 -6.92 -11.26 -56.78
C THR A 589 -6.16 -12.36 -57.53
N ALA A 590 -5.63 -12.02 -58.71
CA ALA A 590 -4.71 -12.89 -59.44
C ALA A 590 -3.40 -13.05 -58.62
N PRO A 591 -2.74 -14.22 -58.66
CA PRO A 591 -1.50 -14.42 -57.91
C PRO A 591 -0.41 -13.45 -58.41
N GLU A 592 0.05 -12.54 -57.57
CA GLU A 592 1.20 -11.70 -57.88
C GLU A 592 2.48 -12.57 -57.91
N ALA A 593 3.28 -12.41 -58.96
CA ALA A 593 4.62 -13.01 -59.05
C ALA A 593 5.52 -12.46 -57.93
N PRO A 594 6.40 -13.28 -57.33
CA PRO A 594 7.21 -12.86 -56.20
C PRO A 594 8.19 -11.76 -56.64
N LYS A 595 8.06 -10.57 -56.04
CA LYS A 595 9.09 -9.52 -56.16
C LYS A 595 10.31 -9.94 -55.35
N LYS A 596 11.45 -10.09 -56.03
CA LYS A 596 12.77 -10.21 -55.41
C LYS A 596 13.20 -8.87 -54.79
N ASP A 597 13.48 -8.97 -53.50
CA ASP A 597 14.48 -8.24 -52.68
C ASP A 597 14.34 -6.74 -52.43
N ALA A 598 14.11 -6.36 -51.16
CA ALA A 598 15.20 -5.90 -50.29
C ALA A 598 14.73 -5.72 -48.81
N GLY A 599 15.38 -6.46 -47.91
CA GLY A 599 15.65 -6.22 -46.49
C GLY A 599 14.68 -5.42 -45.60
N GLY A 600 14.10 -6.10 -44.61
CA GLY A 600 13.53 -5.46 -43.42
C GLY A 600 12.87 -6.46 -42.48
N ALA A 601 13.58 -6.82 -41.41
CA ALA A 601 13.22 -7.83 -40.41
C ALA A 601 11.80 -7.66 -39.85
N PHE A 602 10.98 -8.72 -39.89
CA PHE A 602 9.96 -9.09 -38.90
C PHE A 602 9.30 -10.40 -39.33
N GLU A 603 9.90 -11.56 -39.01
CA GLU A 603 9.14 -12.81 -38.91
C GLU A 603 9.82 -13.77 -37.93
N ASP A 604 9.51 -13.60 -36.66
CA ASP A 604 9.76 -14.62 -35.64
C ASP A 604 8.67 -14.48 -34.57
N VAL A 605 7.51 -15.13 -34.77
CA VAL A 605 6.60 -15.71 -33.76
C VAL A 605 5.49 -16.45 -34.53
N LYS A 606 5.75 -17.70 -34.92
CA LYS A 606 4.68 -18.69 -35.17
C LYS A 606 5.12 -20.13 -34.93
N GLY A 607 5.93 -20.32 -33.89
CA GLY A 607 6.36 -21.62 -33.38
C GLY A 607 5.91 -21.90 -31.94
N PHE A 608 4.70 -21.51 -31.54
CA PHE A 608 4.21 -21.72 -30.16
C PHE A 608 2.88 -22.47 -30.01
N PHE A 609 2.33 -23.08 -31.07
CA PHE A 609 1.20 -24.01 -30.90
C PHE A 609 1.45 -25.30 -31.69
N GLY A 610 2.31 -26.13 -31.12
CA GLY A 610 2.34 -27.54 -31.40
C GLY A 610 1.18 -28.22 -30.68
N TYR A 611 0.19 -28.67 -31.44
CA TYR A 611 -0.62 -29.83 -31.07
C TYR A 611 -0.67 -30.76 -32.27
N GLY A 612 0.22 -31.76 -32.24
CA GLY A 612 0.12 -32.95 -33.06
C GLY A 612 -1.07 -33.78 -32.59
N LYS A 613 -2.01 -34.04 -33.50
CA LYS A 613 -3.05 -35.04 -33.34
C LYS A 613 -2.50 -36.35 -33.92
N LYS A 614 -2.56 -37.43 -33.14
CA LYS A 614 -2.30 -38.80 -33.57
C LYS A 614 -3.64 -39.52 -33.68
N ASP A 615 -3.88 -40.12 -34.84
CA ASP A 615 -5.13 -40.77 -35.23
C ASP A 615 -5.34 -42.15 -34.59
N ILE A 616 -6.62 -42.51 -34.39
CA ILE A 616 -7.09 -43.91 -34.45
C ILE A 616 -8.31 -43.96 -35.38
N SER A 617 -8.07 -44.53 -36.56
CA SER A 617 -8.90 -45.48 -37.33
C SER A 617 -10.39 -45.17 -37.57
N SER A 618 -10.72 -44.90 -38.84
CA SER A 618 -11.56 -45.84 -39.62
C SER A 618 -11.31 -45.73 -41.13
N SER A 619 -11.50 -46.87 -41.78
CA SER A 619 -11.11 -47.28 -43.13
C SER A 619 -11.73 -46.52 -44.30
N ALA A 620 -10.93 -46.27 -45.35
CA ALA A 620 -11.18 -46.75 -46.72
C ALA A 620 -10.06 -46.31 -47.70
N THR A 621 -9.42 -47.28 -48.33
CA THR A 621 -8.46 -47.15 -49.45
C THR A 621 -9.19 -47.01 -50.81
N PRO A 622 -8.50 -46.69 -51.92
CA PRO A 622 -8.89 -45.61 -52.83
C PRO A 622 -9.38 -46.12 -54.19
N LYS A 623 -10.04 -45.25 -54.96
CA LYS A 623 -10.06 -45.36 -56.42
C LYS A 623 -9.65 -44.04 -57.05
N SER A 624 -8.48 -44.12 -57.71
CA SER A 624 -7.94 -43.13 -58.61
C SER A 624 -8.81 -43.02 -59.87
N THR A 625 -9.17 -41.79 -60.24
CA THR A 625 -9.42 -41.44 -61.64
C THR A 625 -8.68 -40.17 -61.94
N LYS A 626 -8.11 -40.15 -63.16
CA LYS A 626 -7.06 -39.27 -63.65
C LYS A 626 -7.42 -37.78 -63.60
N SER A 627 -6.39 -37.02 -63.26
CA SER A 627 -6.20 -35.58 -63.41
C SER A 627 -6.35 -35.11 -64.87
N ALA A 628 -7.12 -34.04 -65.05
CA ALA A 628 -6.99 -33.07 -66.14
C ALA A 628 -7.12 -31.66 -65.52
N ASP A 629 -6.12 -30.83 -65.81
CA ASP A 629 -5.97 -29.38 -65.58
C ASP A 629 -6.52 -28.75 -64.29
N SER A 630 -5.59 -28.40 -63.39
CA SER A 630 -5.83 -27.41 -62.34
C SER A 630 -5.35 -26.03 -62.80
N GLU A 631 -6.28 -25.15 -63.15
CA GLU A 631 -6.05 -23.71 -63.19
C GLU A 631 -5.62 -23.17 -61.80
N PRO A 632 -4.86 -22.07 -61.74
CA PRO A 632 -4.40 -21.51 -60.47
C PRO A 632 -5.60 -20.98 -59.67
N LYS A 633 -5.82 -21.50 -58.46
CA LYS A 633 -6.87 -21.01 -57.55
C LYS A 633 -6.59 -19.55 -57.16
N ALA A 634 -7.52 -18.65 -57.49
CA ALA A 634 -7.50 -17.25 -57.09
C ALA A 634 -7.32 -17.10 -55.56
N ILE A 635 -6.51 -16.13 -55.13
CA ILE A 635 -6.30 -15.83 -53.70
C ILE A 635 -7.36 -14.80 -53.29
N ARG A 636 -8.21 -15.18 -52.35
CA ARG A 636 -9.26 -14.31 -51.79
C ARG A 636 -8.67 -13.42 -50.68
N ARG A 637 -8.57 -12.12 -50.95
CA ARG A 637 -8.10 -11.10 -49.99
C ARG A 637 -9.31 -10.40 -49.36
N ILE A 638 -9.23 -10.08 -48.07
CA ILE A 638 -10.32 -9.39 -47.34
C ILE A 638 -9.94 -7.92 -47.18
N GLU A 639 -10.75 -7.04 -47.75
CA GLU A 639 -10.61 -5.60 -47.57
C GLU A 639 -11.53 -5.10 -46.46
N LYS A 640 -11.03 -4.18 -45.62
CA LYS A 640 -11.73 -3.73 -44.41
C LYS A 640 -11.69 -2.22 -44.30
N ILE A 641 -12.84 -1.61 -44.01
CA ILE A 641 -12.95 -0.16 -43.74
C ILE A 641 -13.59 0.04 -42.35
N PRO A 642 -12.98 0.84 -41.46
CA PRO A 642 -13.53 1.09 -40.12
C PRO A 642 -14.82 1.92 -40.18
N ILE A 643 -15.80 1.54 -39.34
CA ILE A 643 -17.07 2.24 -39.17
C ILE A 643 -16.99 3.10 -37.91
N LYS A 644 -17.35 4.37 -38.03
CA LYS A 644 -17.60 5.32 -36.94
C LYS A 644 -18.97 5.05 -36.33
N TYR A 645 -19.05 5.17 -35.02
CA TYR A 645 -20.27 4.97 -34.25
C TYR A 645 -20.30 5.86 -33.01
N THR A 646 -21.49 6.11 -32.50
CA THR A 646 -21.73 6.73 -31.20
C THR A 646 -22.37 5.70 -30.27
N ILE A 647 -22.00 5.75 -28.98
CA ILE A 647 -22.61 4.94 -27.93
C ILE A 647 -23.33 5.89 -26.99
N THR A 648 -24.63 5.70 -26.84
CA THR A 648 -25.47 6.41 -25.88
C THR A 648 -25.88 5.44 -24.78
N LYS A 649 -25.45 5.70 -23.55
CA LYS A 649 -25.88 4.92 -22.38
C LYS A 649 -27.39 5.08 -22.20
N SER A 650 -28.13 4.01 -22.40
CA SER A 650 -29.60 4.01 -22.42
C SER A 650 -30.22 3.43 -21.15
N GLY A 651 -29.43 2.83 -20.27
CA GLY A 651 -29.79 2.55 -18.88
C GLY A 651 -29.87 3.83 -18.03
N PHE A 652 -29.45 3.80 -16.77
CA PHE A 652 -29.43 5.01 -15.95
C PHE A 652 -28.40 6.03 -16.50
N PRO A 653 -28.82 7.28 -16.77
CA PRO A 653 -27.95 8.27 -17.38
C PRO A 653 -26.76 8.57 -16.47
N ASN A 654 -25.62 8.88 -17.08
CA ASN A 654 -24.50 9.44 -16.33
C ASN A 654 -24.92 10.80 -15.77
N ILE A 655 -24.48 11.11 -14.55
CA ILE A 655 -24.69 12.44 -13.98
C ILE A 655 -23.88 13.43 -14.83
N PRO A 656 -24.46 14.56 -15.28
CA PRO A 656 -23.70 15.58 -16.00
C PRO A 656 -22.48 16.05 -15.21
N GLU A 657 -21.38 16.37 -15.89
CA GLU A 657 -20.12 16.75 -15.23
C GLU A 657 -20.26 17.98 -14.31
N LYS A 658 -21.14 18.93 -14.67
CA LYS A 658 -21.49 20.07 -13.81
C LYS A 658 -22.06 19.62 -12.47
N ASP A 659 -23.02 18.69 -12.50
CA ASP A 659 -23.70 18.21 -11.30
C ASP A 659 -22.78 17.31 -10.47
N LYS A 660 -21.97 16.46 -11.11
CA LYS A 660 -20.89 15.73 -10.43
C LYS A 660 -19.95 16.67 -9.69
N THR A 661 -19.54 17.77 -10.34
CA THR A 661 -18.68 18.77 -9.72
C THR A 661 -19.35 19.39 -8.49
N ALA A 662 -20.65 19.68 -8.56
CA ALA A 662 -21.41 20.17 -7.41
C ALA A 662 -21.43 19.15 -6.25
N LEU A 663 -21.62 17.86 -6.53
CA LEU A 663 -21.54 16.78 -5.53
C LEU A 663 -20.15 16.70 -4.90
N ILE A 664 -19.08 16.81 -5.70
CA ILE A 664 -17.70 16.83 -5.21
C ILE A 664 -17.45 18.05 -4.30
N LEU A 665 -17.92 19.23 -4.68
CA LEU A 665 -17.81 20.44 -3.86
C LEU A 665 -18.58 20.31 -2.55
N LYS A 666 -19.77 19.70 -2.57
CA LYS A 666 -20.56 19.38 -1.38
C LYS A 666 -19.80 18.47 -0.42
N ILE A 667 -19.22 17.37 -0.92
CA ILE A 667 -18.37 16.46 -0.12
C ILE A 667 -17.15 17.19 0.43
N ARG A 668 -16.49 18.05 -0.37
CA ARG A 668 -15.35 18.86 0.09
C ARG A 668 -15.73 19.84 1.21
N GLY A 669 -16.96 20.35 1.22
CA GLY A 669 -17.49 21.15 2.32
C GLY A 669 -17.49 20.38 3.64
N PHE A 670 -17.97 19.13 3.62
CA PHE A 670 -17.89 18.23 4.77
C PHE A 670 -16.43 17.92 5.16
N ASP A 671 -15.55 17.65 4.19
CA ASP A 671 -14.14 17.36 4.49
C ASP A 671 -13.43 18.53 5.17
N LYS A 672 -13.69 19.75 4.70
CA LYS A 672 -13.14 20.97 5.27
C LYS A 672 -13.63 21.14 6.72
N HIS A 673 -14.93 21.00 6.95
CA HIS A 673 -15.50 21.13 8.28
C HIS A 673 -15.00 20.05 9.25
N ASP A 674 -14.93 18.79 8.82
CA ASP A 674 -14.37 17.71 9.63
C ASP A 674 -12.91 17.96 9.98
N LYS A 675 -12.12 18.50 9.05
CA LYS A 675 -10.73 18.87 9.30
C LYS A 675 -10.64 20.02 10.32
N GLU A 676 -11.38 21.09 10.12
CA GLU A 676 -11.38 22.25 11.01
C GLU A 676 -11.79 21.86 12.45
N ARG A 677 -12.81 21.00 12.57
CA ARG A 677 -13.23 20.45 13.86
C ARG A 677 -12.14 19.60 14.51
N LYS A 678 -11.54 18.65 13.76
CA LYS A 678 -10.45 17.80 14.28
C LYS A 678 -9.24 18.64 14.73
N ASP A 679 -8.82 19.60 13.91
CA ASP A 679 -7.69 20.48 14.22
C ASP A 679 -8.00 21.30 15.51
N LEU A 680 -9.26 21.74 15.70
CA LEU A 680 -9.70 22.42 16.93
C LEU A 680 -9.72 21.51 18.16
N GLU A 681 -10.28 20.31 18.05
CA GLU A 681 -10.31 19.33 19.14
C GLU A 681 -8.90 18.90 19.56
N GLU A 682 -8.00 18.68 18.60
CA GLU A 682 -6.60 18.37 18.87
C GLU A 682 -5.91 19.53 19.59
N ALA A 683 -6.11 20.78 19.15
CA ALA A 683 -5.58 21.95 19.83
C ALA A 683 -6.10 22.08 21.27
N ARG A 684 -7.37 21.77 21.52
CA ARG A 684 -7.97 21.79 22.86
C ARG A 684 -7.37 20.70 23.75
N ASN A 685 -7.26 19.47 23.23
CA ASN A 685 -6.61 18.38 23.94
C ASN A 685 -5.15 18.69 24.25
N ASN A 686 -4.43 19.34 23.33
CA ASN A 686 -3.05 19.78 23.53
C ASN A 686 -2.97 20.86 24.61
N LEU A 687 -3.88 21.84 24.65
CA LEU A 687 -3.95 22.83 25.72
C LEU A 687 -4.24 22.17 27.07
N GLU A 688 -5.21 21.25 27.12
CA GLU A 688 -5.54 20.49 28.33
C GLU A 688 -4.35 19.67 28.83
N ALA A 689 -3.72 18.88 27.96
CA ALA A 689 -2.52 18.12 28.31
C ALA A 689 -1.37 19.04 28.78
N TYR A 690 -1.24 20.21 28.13
CA TYR A 690 -0.27 21.22 28.52
C TYR A 690 -0.53 21.70 29.96
N THR A 691 -1.77 22.05 30.33
CA THR A 691 -2.06 22.55 31.68
C THR A 691 -1.72 21.51 32.75
N TYR A 692 -2.02 20.23 32.52
CA TYR A 692 -1.61 19.15 33.42
C TYR A 692 -0.08 19.01 33.54
N ARG A 693 0.63 19.03 32.40
CA ARG A 693 2.10 18.96 32.37
C ARG A 693 2.73 20.14 33.10
N ALA A 694 2.23 21.35 32.87
CA ALA A 694 2.74 22.56 33.51
C ALA A 694 2.53 22.54 35.04
N ARG A 695 1.39 22.02 35.53
CA ARG A 695 1.19 21.77 36.97
C ARG A 695 2.22 20.79 37.54
N GLY A 696 2.55 19.74 36.78
CA GLY A 696 3.61 18.79 37.14
C GLY A 696 4.96 19.48 37.35
N TYR A 697 5.34 20.41 36.47
CA TYR A 697 6.59 21.16 36.60
C TYR A 697 6.64 22.02 37.86
N LEU A 698 5.53 22.59 38.31
CA LEU A 698 5.48 23.42 39.52
C LEU A 698 5.81 22.64 40.80
N SER A 699 5.70 21.31 40.76
CA SER A 699 6.06 20.41 41.87
C SER A 699 7.38 19.65 41.65
N ASP A 700 8.08 19.91 40.54
CA ASP A 700 9.30 19.21 40.16
C ASP A 700 10.53 19.97 40.68
N ASP A 701 11.30 19.35 41.57
CA ASP A 701 12.49 19.95 42.20
C ASP A 701 13.50 20.48 41.15
N ALA A 702 13.65 19.80 40.01
CA ALA A 702 14.56 20.25 38.95
C ALA A 702 14.08 21.54 38.28
N PHE A 703 12.76 21.70 38.13
CA PHE A 703 12.15 22.91 37.58
C PHE A 703 12.14 24.06 38.60
N ILE A 704 11.87 23.75 39.87
CA ILE A 704 11.94 24.70 40.98
C ILE A 704 13.35 25.28 41.09
N ALA A 705 14.40 24.45 40.98
CA ALA A 705 15.79 24.87 41.11
C ALA A 705 16.25 25.87 40.04
N VAL A 706 15.60 25.92 38.88
CA VAL A 706 15.97 26.80 37.75
C VAL A 706 14.93 27.90 37.48
N SER A 707 14.01 28.15 38.41
CA SER A 707 12.96 29.17 38.29
C SER A 707 12.89 30.06 39.52
N THR A 708 12.34 31.26 39.36
CA THR A 708 12.00 32.13 40.50
C THR A 708 10.61 31.80 41.03
N GLU A 709 10.35 32.15 42.29
CA GLU A 709 9.02 32.00 42.90
C GLU A 709 7.95 32.80 42.12
N GLU A 710 8.25 34.05 41.75
CA GLU A 710 7.37 34.89 40.92
C GLU A 710 7.04 34.24 39.56
N GLN A 711 8.03 33.60 38.91
CA GLN A 711 7.80 32.88 37.64
C GLN A 711 6.87 31.69 37.84
N ARG A 712 7.03 30.96 38.95
CA ARG A 712 6.19 29.81 39.29
C ARG A 712 4.76 30.22 39.65
N GLU A 713 4.59 31.23 40.48
CA GLU A 713 3.27 31.77 40.85
C GLU A 713 2.52 32.28 39.61
N LYS A 714 3.23 33.02 38.73
CA LYS A 714 2.64 33.50 37.47
C LYS A 714 2.25 32.35 36.55
N LEU A 715 3.09 31.33 36.43
CA LEU A 715 2.77 30.14 35.62
C LEU A 715 1.57 29.39 36.21
N ASP A 716 1.51 29.20 37.52
CA ASP A 716 0.37 28.55 38.20
C ASP A 716 -0.95 29.29 37.97
N ALA A 717 -0.93 30.62 38.10
CA ALA A 717 -2.08 31.47 37.81
C ALA A 717 -2.52 31.35 36.35
N MET A 718 -1.60 31.42 35.39
CA MET A 718 -1.92 31.29 33.95
C MET A 718 -2.43 29.90 33.58
N VAL A 719 -1.87 28.85 34.19
CA VAL A 719 -2.30 27.46 33.97
C VAL A 719 -3.71 27.24 34.53
N SER A 720 -3.99 27.78 35.71
CA SER A 720 -5.32 27.73 36.32
C SER A 720 -6.33 28.51 35.49
N GLU A 721 -6.00 29.73 35.05
CA GLU A 721 -6.85 30.52 34.15
C GLU A 721 -7.11 29.80 32.82
N ALA A 722 -6.09 29.19 32.21
CA ALA A 722 -6.25 28.46 30.96
C ALA A 722 -7.12 27.21 31.13
N SER A 723 -6.98 26.50 32.26
CA SER A 723 -7.80 25.35 32.64
C SER A 723 -9.26 25.77 32.81
N ASP A 724 -9.54 26.82 33.58
CA ASP A 724 -10.89 27.31 33.82
C ASP A 724 -11.52 27.87 32.54
N TRP A 725 -10.73 28.60 31.74
CA TRP A 725 -11.15 29.11 30.44
C TRP A 725 -11.56 27.97 29.50
N LEU A 726 -10.80 26.86 29.45
CA LEU A 726 -11.09 25.74 28.56
C LEU A 726 -12.48 25.13 28.81
N TYR A 727 -12.92 25.04 30.08
CA TYR A 727 -14.23 24.51 30.45
C TYR A 727 -15.33 25.58 30.59
N GLY A 728 -14.96 26.86 30.57
CA GLY A 728 -15.87 28.02 30.57
C GLY A 728 -15.97 28.67 29.18
N ASP A 729 -15.55 29.94 29.09
CA ASP A 729 -15.67 30.76 27.88
C ASP A 729 -14.94 30.18 26.64
N GLY A 730 -13.86 29.42 26.87
CA GLY A 730 -13.07 28.75 25.85
C GLY A 730 -13.78 27.59 25.16
N TYR A 731 -14.90 27.11 25.69
CA TYR A 731 -15.69 26.06 25.04
C TYR A 731 -16.21 26.48 23.65
N ALA A 732 -16.49 27.77 23.45
CA ALA A 732 -16.91 28.34 22.17
C ALA A 732 -15.75 28.90 21.33
N ALA A 733 -14.53 28.93 21.86
CA ALA A 733 -13.39 29.56 21.21
C ALA A 733 -12.93 28.82 19.96
N GLY A 734 -12.50 29.60 18.96
CA GLY A 734 -11.96 29.08 17.70
C GLY A 734 -10.50 28.63 17.80
N LEU A 735 -10.01 27.96 16.76
CA LEU A 735 -8.66 27.36 16.71
C LEU A 735 -7.53 28.36 17.03
N LYS A 736 -7.66 29.59 16.52
CA LYS A 736 -6.64 30.64 16.74
C LYS A 736 -6.52 31.04 18.21
N GLU A 737 -7.63 31.12 18.92
CA GLU A 737 -7.66 31.53 20.33
C GLU A 737 -7.05 30.44 21.21
N VAL A 738 -7.37 29.16 20.95
CA VAL A 738 -6.78 28.02 21.66
C VAL A 738 -5.25 28.00 21.47
N HIS A 739 -4.77 28.18 20.23
CA HIS A 739 -3.33 28.29 19.97
C HIS A 739 -2.69 29.50 20.65
N GLN A 740 -3.40 30.62 20.78
CA GLN A 740 -2.89 31.80 21.47
C GLN A 740 -2.71 31.53 22.97
N LYS A 741 -3.67 30.83 23.61
CA LYS A 741 -3.54 30.40 25.01
C LYS A 741 -2.34 29.46 25.22
N ILE A 742 -2.13 28.49 24.34
CA ILE A 742 -0.94 27.61 24.39
C ILE A 742 0.34 28.44 24.30
N LYS A 743 0.44 29.34 23.31
CA LYS A 743 1.64 30.18 23.12
C LYS A 743 1.92 31.09 24.32
N GLN A 744 0.90 31.59 24.99
CA GLN A 744 1.06 32.42 26.19
C GLN A 744 1.69 31.61 27.34
N LEU A 745 1.28 30.36 27.52
CA LEU A 745 1.86 29.47 28.52
C LEU A 745 3.31 29.08 28.15
N GLU A 746 3.54 28.71 26.88
CA GLU A 746 4.88 28.35 26.36
C GLU A 746 5.87 29.50 26.49
N ALA A 747 5.43 30.75 26.28
CA ALA A 747 6.30 31.91 26.40
C ALA A 747 6.93 32.08 27.80
N LEU A 748 6.24 31.60 28.85
CA LEU A 748 6.75 31.63 30.22
C LEU A 748 7.50 30.35 30.60
N GLU A 749 6.97 29.19 30.20
CA GLU A 749 7.51 27.88 30.60
C GLU A 749 8.73 27.46 29.79
N ALA A 750 8.74 27.64 28.46
CA ALA A 750 9.79 27.12 27.59
C ALA A 750 11.19 27.64 27.96
N PRO A 751 11.39 28.93 28.33
CA PRO A 751 12.68 29.41 28.81
C PRO A 751 13.14 28.77 30.12
N ILE A 752 12.21 28.37 31.01
CA ILE A 752 12.54 27.67 32.26
C ILE A 752 12.94 26.23 31.97
N SER A 753 12.16 25.54 31.13
CA SER A 753 12.47 24.16 30.72
C SER A 753 13.76 24.08 29.90
N LYS A 754 14.10 25.11 29.13
CA LYS A 754 15.41 25.23 28.49
C LYS A 754 16.52 25.32 29.54
N ARG A 755 16.41 26.21 30.54
CA ARG A 755 17.39 26.28 31.66
C ARG A 755 17.55 24.95 32.39
N ARG A 756 16.44 24.25 32.64
CA ARG A 756 16.45 22.91 33.25
C ARG A 756 17.28 21.92 32.42
N THR A 757 17.05 21.89 31.11
CA THR A 757 17.79 21.00 30.20
C THR A 757 19.27 21.35 30.18
N GLU A 758 19.59 22.64 30.04
CA GLU A 758 20.96 23.14 30.00
C GLU A 758 21.74 22.92 31.30
N LYS A 759 21.05 22.92 32.46
CA LYS A 759 21.68 22.62 33.76
C LYS A 759 22.39 21.26 33.75
N ASP A 760 21.83 20.28 33.05
CA ASP A 760 22.39 18.93 32.96
C ASP A 760 23.28 18.75 31.73
N SER A 761 22.89 19.30 30.57
CA SER A 761 23.62 19.09 29.30
C SER A 761 24.85 19.96 29.12
N LEU A 762 24.88 21.19 29.69
CA LEU A 762 26.00 22.11 29.50
C LEU A 762 27.29 21.63 30.18
N PRO A 763 27.29 21.12 31.45
CA PRO A 763 28.49 20.56 32.06
C PRO A 763 29.07 19.39 31.26
N GLU A 764 28.23 18.53 30.71
CA GLU A 764 28.65 17.41 29.87
C GLU A 764 29.29 17.90 28.56
N ALA A 765 28.67 18.88 27.89
CA ALA A 765 29.22 19.49 26.68
C ALA A 765 30.59 20.18 26.96
N LEU A 766 30.70 20.91 28.08
CA LEU A 766 31.95 21.58 28.48
C LEU A 766 33.05 20.55 28.80
N LYS A 767 32.70 19.44 29.46
CA LYS A 767 33.64 18.33 29.67
C LYS A 767 34.14 17.77 28.34
N GLY A 768 33.25 17.57 27.37
CA GLY A 768 33.62 17.13 26.02
C GLY A 768 34.58 18.11 25.32
N LEU A 769 34.27 19.41 25.38
CA LEU A 769 35.13 20.47 24.85
C LEU A 769 36.52 20.47 25.51
N ASN A 770 36.57 20.36 26.84
CA ASN A 770 37.83 20.35 27.59
C ASN A 770 38.68 19.11 27.28
N ASN A 771 38.06 17.95 27.04
CA ASN A 771 38.78 16.75 26.59
C ASN A 771 39.43 16.96 25.21
N ILE A 772 38.73 17.64 24.30
CA ILE A 772 39.28 17.99 22.97
C ILE A 772 40.44 18.97 23.12
N LEU A 773 40.27 20.04 23.91
CA LEU A 773 41.36 20.99 24.19
C LEU A 773 42.58 20.30 24.82
N THR A 774 42.36 19.35 25.73
CA THR A 774 43.44 18.55 26.34
C THR A 774 44.15 17.71 25.29
N SER A 775 43.40 17.08 24.38
CA SER A 775 43.95 16.28 23.28
C SER A 775 44.76 17.15 22.30
N MET A 776 44.24 18.34 21.96
CA MET A 776 44.95 19.32 21.12
C MET A 776 46.25 19.77 21.78
N LYS A 777 46.20 20.11 23.08
CA LYS A 777 47.39 20.52 23.84
C LYS A 777 48.44 19.41 23.85
N GLY A 778 48.05 18.17 24.14
CA GLY A 778 48.99 17.04 24.15
C GLY A 778 49.60 16.76 22.78
N PHE A 779 48.85 16.96 21.69
CA PHE A 779 49.40 16.89 20.35
C PHE A 779 50.39 18.03 20.08
N ILE A 780 50.05 19.27 20.43
CA ILE A 780 50.96 20.42 20.27
C ILE A 780 52.26 20.22 21.05
N GLU A 781 52.18 19.86 22.34
CA GLU A 781 53.37 19.68 23.19
C GLU A 781 54.29 18.56 22.68
N ARG A 782 53.72 17.46 22.20
CA ARG A 782 54.48 16.37 21.57
C ARG A 782 55.23 16.87 20.34
N GLU A 783 54.54 17.55 19.44
CA GLU A 783 55.13 18.06 18.21
C GLU A 783 56.15 19.17 18.45
N GLU A 784 55.94 20.03 19.45
CA GLU A 784 56.93 21.03 19.90
C GLU A 784 58.21 20.34 20.41
N SER A 785 58.07 19.31 21.25
CA SER A 785 59.23 18.57 21.77
C SER A 785 60.03 17.87 20.66
N LEU A 786 59.36 17.36 19.64
CA LEU A 786 60.00 16.76 18.46
C LEU A 786 60.71 17.81 17.61
N ALA A 787 60.10 18.98 17.42
CA ALA A 787 60.71 20.09 16.69
C ALA A 787 61.96 20.64 17.40
N GLU A 788 61.95 20.72 18.74
CA GLU A 788 63.10 21.11 19.55
C GLU A 788 64.23 20.08 19.50
N ALA A 789 63.91 18.78 19.51
CA ALA A 789 64.89 17.71 19.36
C ALA A 789 65.54 17.71 17.96
N GLN A 790 64.85 18.23 16.94
CA GLN A 790 65.29 18.20 15.54
C GLN A 790 65.11 19.57 14.85
N PRO A 791 65.88 20.61 15.24
CA PRO A 791 65.63 22.00 14.83
C PRO A 791 65.89 22.29 13.34
N ASN A 792 66.49 21.35 12.60
CA ASN A 792 66.74 21.46 11.15
C ASN A 792 65.97 20.42 10.33
N ASP A 793 64.90 19.82 10.87
CA ASP A 793 64.07 18.87 10.11
C ASP A 793 63.28 19.58 9.00
N TYR A 794 63.57 19.21 7.75
CA TYR A 794 62.88 19.74 6.57
C TYR A 794 61.38 19.36 6.53
N TYR A 795 60.98 18.31 7.24
CA TYR A 795 59.59 17.82 7.31
C TYR A 795 58.86 18.30 8.57
N SER A 796 59.33 19.36 9.23
CA SER A 796 58.69 19.93 10.41
C SER A 796 57.25 20.36 10.13
N PHE A 797 56.31 19.93 10.98
CA PHE A 797 54.91 20.32 10.90
C PHE A 797 54.70 21.75 11.42
N ASP A 798 54.02 22.59 10.63
CA ASP A 798 53.67 23.95 11.04
C ASP A 798 52.54 23.91 12.07
N LEU A 799 52.91 24.11 13.33
CA LEU A 799 51.98 24.09 14.46
C LEU A 799 51.21 25.40 14.63
N GLU A 800 51.60 26.51 13.99
CA GLU A 800 51.02 27.83 14.25
C GLU A 800 49.50 27.92 14.00
N PRO A 801 48.94 27.34 12.92
CA PRO A 801 47.49 27.32 12.72
C PRO A 801 46.73 26.58 13.83
N LEU A 802 47.28 25.44 14.27
CA LEU A 802 46.68 24.62 15.32
C LEU A 802 46.80 25.31 16.68
N LYS A 803 47.95 25.89 17.02
CA LYS A 803 48.17 26.68 18.24
C LYS A 803 47.22 27.86 18.33
N LYS A 804 47.05 28.62 17.24
CA LYS A 804 46.11 29.74 17.18
C LYS A 804 44.67 29.29 17.44
N THR A 805 44.29 28.17 16.85
CA THR A 805 42.94 27.60 17.01
C THR A 805 42.71 27.05 18.42
N TYR A 806 43.72 26.36 18.98
CA TYR A 806 43.73 25.91 20.37
C TYR A 806 43.59 27.08 21.35
N GLU A 807 44.42 28.12 21.23
CA GLU A 807 44.37 29.28 22.11
C GLU A 807 43.05 30.04 21.99
N GLY A 808 42.53 30.23 20.77
CA GLY A 808 41.22 30.82 20.56
C GLY A 808 40.09 29.99 21.18
N GLY A 809 40.16 28.66 21.08
CA GLY A 809 39.21 27.74 21.71
C GLY A 809 39.29 27.74 23.23
N ARG A 810 40.51 27.73 23.79
CA ARG A 810 40.79 27.75 25.23
C ARG A 810 40.31 29.04 25.88
N ILE A 811 40.70 30.19 25.34
CA ILE A 811 40.27 31.50 25.83
C ILE A 811 38.75 31.61 25.77
N TRP A 812 38.14 31.20 24.66
CA TRP A 812 36.68 31.20 24.54
C TRP A 812 36.02 30.29 25.59
N ALA A 813 36.55 29.08 25.81
CA ALA A 813 36.01 28.15 26.80
C ALA A 813 36.13 28.71 28.23
N GLU A 814 37.26 29.31 28.57
CA GLU A 814 37.52 29.95 29.86
C GLU A 814 36.62 31.18 30.07
N GLU A 815 36.55 32.09 29.10
CA GLU A 815 35.71 33.29 29.16
C GLU A 815 34.23 32.94 29.30
N LYS A 816 33.75 31.99 28.50
CA LYS A 816 32.33 31.57 28.53
C LYS A 816 31.99 30.80 29.79
N SER A 817 32.87 29.91 30.27
CA SER A 817 32.65 29.17 31.51
C SER A 817 32.69 30.10 32.72
N ALA A 818 33.68 30.99 32.80
CA ALA A 818 33.79 31.96 33.88
C ALA A 818 32.63 32.98 33.90
N ALA A 819 32.09 33.31 32.73
CA ALA A 819 30.89 34.14 32.64
C ALA A 819 29.64 33.36 33.09
N GLN A 820 29.52 32.08 32.69
CA GLN A 820 28.42 31.18 33.06
C GLN A 820 28.36 30.88 34.56
N GLU A 821 29.50 30.71 35.23
CA GLU A 821 29.60 30.45 36.67
C GLU A 821 29.09 31.60 37.55
N LYS A 822 29.03 32.83 37.01
CA LYS A 822 28.54 34.01 37.74
C LYS A 822 27.02 34.10 37.77
N LEU A 823 26.32 33.35 36.91
CA LEU A 823 24.88 33.40 36.81
C LEU A 823 24.20 32.53 37.86
N GLN A 824 23.04 32.98 38.31
CA GLN A 824 22.15 32.14 39.11
C GLN A 824 21.46 31.10 38.22
N LEU A 825 21.06 29.97 38.79
CA LEU A 825 20.41 28.88 38.04
C LEU A 825 19.11 29.28 37.34
N TYR A 826 18.49 30.37 37.79
CA TYR A 826 17.27 30.94 37.19
C TYR A 826 17.55 32.07 36.18
N GLU A 827 18.80 32.33 35.84
CA GLU A 827 19.16 33.26 34.77
C GLU A 827 19.39 32.49 33.46
N GLY A 828 19.19 33.15 32.33
CA GLY A 828 19.41 32.53 31.03
C GLY A 828 20.87 32.17 30.83
N PRO A 829 21.21 31.01 30.26
CA PRO A 829 22.60 30.62 30.05
C PRO A 829 23.29 31.60 29.09
N ILE A 830 24.53 31.97 29.40
CA ILE A 830 25.40 32.79 28.53
C ILE A 830 25.84 32.00 27.30
N ILE A 831 25.90 30.67 27.45
CA ILE A 831 26.26 29.74 26.42
C ILE A 831 25.43 28.47 26.56
N THR A 832 25.00 27.93 25.43
CA THR A 832 24.23 26.68 25.38
C THR A 832 25.12 25.47 25.09
N SER A 833 24.68 24.30 25.51
CA SER A 833 25.30 23.01 25.17
C SER A 833 25.42 22.79 23.66
N GLU A 834 24.47 23.30 22.87
CA GLU A 834 24.52 23.28 21.40
C GLU A 834 25.71 24.11 20.85
N GLU A 835 25.90 25.33 21.37
CA GLU A 835 27.03 26.19 20.99
C GLU A 835 28.38 25.59 21.40
N VAL A 836 28.46 25.00 22.61
CA VAL A 836 29.66 24.28 23.07
C VAL A 836 29.97 23.09 22.17
N THR A 837 28.95 22.32 21.78
CA THR A 837 29.11 21.16 20.89
C THR A 837 29.55 21.60 19.48
N ALA A 838 29.02 22.71 18.98
CA ALA A 838 29.46 23.28 17.71
C ALA A 838 30.94 23.71 17.76
N LYS A 839 31.36 24.35 18.87
CA LYS A 839 32.77 24.73 19.07
C LYS A 839 33.69 23.52 19.21
N ALA A 840 33.27 22.51 19.96
CA ALA A 840 33.98 21.24 20.08
C ALA A 840 34.21 20.58 18.71
N LYS A 841 33.20 20.60 17.85
CA LYS A 841 33.29 20.06 16.48
C LYS A 841 34.26 20.84 15.60
N GLU A 842 34.27 22.17 15.69
CA GLU A 842 35.24 23.03 15.01
C GLU A 842 36.68 22.63 15.39
N LEU A 843 36.97 22.58 16.69
CA LEU A 843 38.29 22.22 17.22
C LEU A 843 38.71 20.79 16.86
N THR A 844 37.78 19.84 16.93
CA THR A 844 38.03 18.44 16.55
C THR A 844 38.39 18.32 15.07
N THR A 845 37.71 19.10 14.21
CA THR A 845 37.99 19.09 12.77
C THR A 845 39.39 19.60 12.47
N GLU A 846 39.82 20.67 13.17
CA GLU A 846 41.16 21.21 13.01
C GLU A 846 42.24 20.24 13.51
N LEU A 847 42.03 19.62 14.68
CA LEU A 847 42.94 18.62 15.23
C LEU A 847 43.11 17.43 14.28
N ILE A 848 42.00 16.88 13.75
CA ILE A 848 42.03 15.77 12.81
C ILE A 848 42.75 16.18 11.52
N THR A 849 42.52 17.39 11.01
CA THR A 849 43.19 17.88 9.80
C THR A 849 44.70 18.01 10.03
N SER A 850 45.10 18.51 11.19
CA SER A 850 46.50 18.64 11.60
C SER A 850 47.19 17.27 11.73
N ILE A 851 46.53 16.29 12.37
CA ILE A 851 47.04 14.91 12.47
C ILE A 851 47.24 14.28 11.09
N HIS A 852 46.29 14.44 10.17
CA HIS A 852 46.44 13.93 8.80
C HIS A 852 47.61 14.60 8.06
N THR A 853 47.73 15.93 8.19
CA THR A 853 48.81 16.69 7.56
C THR A 853 50.18 16.25 8.09
N LYS A 854 50.30 16.03 9.41
CA LYS A 854 51.51 15.48 10.04
C LYS A 854 51.85 14.09 9.50
N LYS A 855 50.84 13.21 9.43
CA LYS A 855 51.03 11.86 8.89
C LYS A 855 51.53 11.89 7.43
N GLU A 856 51.00 12.79 6.60
CA GLU A 856 51.48 12.95 5.23
C GLU A 856 52.95 13.42 5.17
N LEU A 857 53.34 14.34 6.07
CA LEU A 857 54.73 14.79 6.20
C LEU A 857 55.67 13.65 6.65
N ASP A 858 55.24 12.83 7.60
CA ASP A 858 55.99 11.67 8.07
C ASP A 858 56.16 10.60 6.99
N ASP A 859 55.09 10.29 6.25
CA ASP A 859 55.15 9.38 5.11
C ASP A 859 56.13 9.91 4.03
N MET A 860 56.18 11.22 3.81
CA MET A 860 57.13 11.85 2.89
C MET A 860 58.57 11.76 3.41
N ARG A 861 58.79 11.96 4.72
CA ARG A 861 60.08 11.79 5.38
C ARG A 861 60.57 10.35 5.33
N GLU A 862 59.70 9.38 5.61
CA GLU A 862 60.05 7.96 5.53
C GLU A 862 60.42 7.55 4.10
N ARG A 863 59.68 8.05 3.10
CA ARG A 863 60.01 7.81 1.68
C ARG A 863 61.34 8.43 1.27
N SER A 864 61.68 9.63 1.77
CA SER A 864 62.96 10.26 1.45
C SER A 864 64.13 9.57 2.15
N LEU A 865 63.96 9.15 3.41
CA LEU A 865 64.93 8.34 4.16
C LEU A 865 65.15 6.97 3.50
N LYS A 866 64.08 6.25 3.12
CA LYS A 866 64.20 4.98 2.35
C LYS A 866 64.92 5.18 1.02
N LYS A 867 64.68 6.31 0.34
CA LYS A 867 65.35 6.64 -0.91
C LYS A 867 66.83 6.99 -0.71
N ALA A 868 67.17 7.69 0.37
CA ALA A 868 68.55 7.99 0.76
C ALA A 868 69.31 6.74 1.19
N ALA A 869 68.69 5.86 1.99
CA ALA A 869 69.25 4.57 2.38
C ALA A 869 69.50 3.67 1.17
N ALA A 870 68.55 3.59 0.22
CA ALA A 870 68.74 2.84 -1.03
C ALA A 870 69.84 3.44 -1.93
N ALA A 871 70.04 4.76 -1.89
CA ALA A 871 71.14 5.41 -2.61
C ALA A 871 72.50 5.15 -1.94
N ALA A 872 72.56 5.20 -0.61
CA ALA A 872 73.76 4.88 0.17
C ALA A 872 74.13 3.40 0.07
N GLU A 873 73.15 2.48 0.06
CA GLU A 873 73.37 1.05 -0.17
C GLU A 873 73.91 0.80 -1.60
N LYS A 874 73.46 1.60 -2.58
CA LYS A 874 73.97 1.55 -3.95
C LYS A 874 75.41 2.08 -4.04
N GLU A 875 75.72 3.20 -3.37
CA GLU A 875 77.09 3.73 -3.29
C GLU A 875 78.02 2.80 -2.52
N ALA A 876 77.56 2.17 -1.44
CA ALA A 876 78.33 1.17 -0.69
C ALA A 876 78.62 -0.07 -1.55
N LYS A 877 77.65 -0.56 -2.32
CA LYS A 877 77.84 -1.67 -3.28
C LYS A 877 78.77 -1.28 -4.44
N GLU A 878 78.73 -0.04 -4.91
CA GLU A 878 79.67 0.47 -5.93
C GLU A 878 81.09 0.67 -5.37
N ALA A 879 81.24 1.08 -4.10
CA ALA A 879 82.51 1.18 -3.40
C ALA A 879 83.12 -0.19 -3.07
N GLU A 880 82.30 -1.17 -2.66
CA GLU A 880 82.71 -2.55 -2.43
C GLU A 880 83.16 -3.22 -3.74
N ALA A 881 82.46 -2.97 -4.85
CA ALA A 881 82.87 -3.42 -6.19
C ALA A 881 84.20 -2.81 -6.63
N LYS A 882 84.47 -1.55 -6.25
CA LYS A 882 85.73 -0.86 -6.53
C LYS A 882 86.89 -1.36 -5.67
N ALA A 883 86.66 -1.60 -4.38
CA ALA A 883 87.65 -2.19 -3.47
C ALA A 883 88.01 -3.64 -3.87
N LYS A 884 87.03 -4.42 -4.35
CA LYS A 884 87.27 -5.78 -4.86
C LYS A 884 88.08 -5.80 -6.16
N ALA A 885 87.89 -4.79 -7.01
CA ALA A 885 88.69 -4.60 -8.24
C ALA A 885 90.13 -4.13 -7.95
N GLU A 886 90.35 -3.33 -6.90
CA GLU A 886 91.69 -2.90 -6.45
C GLU A 886 92.45 -4.03 -5.72
N ALA A 887 91.77 -4.88 -4.96
CA ALA A 887 92.37 -6.07 -4.33
C ALA A 887 92.77 -7.16 -5.35
N GLU A 888 91.98 -7.37 -6.42
CA GLU A 888 92.34 -8.27 -7.53
C GLU A 888 93.49 -7.73 -8.40
N ALA A 889 93.76 -6.42 -8.38
CA ALA A 889 94.92 -5.81 -9.04
C ALA A 889 96.20 -5.95 -8.20
N ALA A 890 96.12 -5.76 -6.88
CA ALA A 890 97.27 -5.88 -5.96
C ALA A 890 97.77 -7.34 -5.82
N ALA A 891 96.87 -8.33 -5.78
CA ALA A 891 97.25 -9.75 -5.74
C ALA A 891 97.90 -10.26 -7.04
N LYS A 892 97.76 -9.52 -8.15
CA LYS A 892 98.44 -9.79 -9.43
C LYS A 892 99.84 -9.17 -9.51
N GLU A 893 100.11 -8.07 -8.82
CA GLU A 893 101.44 -7.45 -8.72
C GLU A 893 102.36 -8.18 -7.72
N GLU A 894 101.82 -8.74 -6.63
CA GLU A 894 102.61 -9.39 -5.56
C GLU A 894 103.11 -10.82 -5.91
N ALA A 895 102.53 -11.46 -6.94
CA ALA A 895 102.95 -12.77 -7.43
C ALA A 895 104.00 -12.70 -8.57
N GLU A 896 104.14 -11.54 -9.23
CA GLU A 896 105.09 -11.29 -10.33
C GLU A 896 106.31 -10.43 -9.92
N ALA A 897 106.30 -9.83 -8.72
CA ALA A 897 107.49 -9.32 -8.01
C ALA A 897 107.99 -10.39 -7.01
N GLU A 898 108.47 -11.53 -7.49
CA GLU A 898 109.90 -11.65 -7.75
C GLU A 898 110.67 -11.50 -6.43
N ALA A 899 111.11 -12.58 -5.79
CA ALA A 899 112.17 -13.43 -6.33
C ALA A 899 113.46 -12.64 -6.74
N ALA A 900 113.56 -11.36 -6.39
CA ALA A 900 114.72 -10.50 -6.56
C ALA A 900 115.17 -9.90 -5.21
N ALA A 901 116.27 -10.47 -4.68
CA ALA A 901 117.12 -10.00 -3.56
C ALA A 901 116.51 -10.05 -2.14
N LYS A 902 117.03 -10.74 -1.11
CA LYS A 902 118.30 -11.45 -0.81
C LYS A 902 119.60 -10.73 -1.21
N GLU A 903 120.04 -9.84 -0.32
CA GLU A 903 121.39 -9.33 0.05
C GLU A 903 121.09 -7.99 0.76
N GLU A 904 121.34 -7.68 2.04
CA GLU A 904 122.44 -7.89 3.00
C GLU A 904 121.82 -7.95 4.43
N ASP A 905 122.16 -8.90 5.33
CA ASP A 905 123.18 -8.81 6.42
C ASP A 905 123.29 -7.43 7.12
N GLU A 906 123.42 -7.25 8.44
CA GLU A 906 123.44 -8.10 9.64
C GLU A 906 123.62 -7.11 10.83
N MET A 907 122.97 -7.31 11.98
CA MET A 907 123.59 -7.29 13.33
C MET A 907 122.59 -7.10 14.49
N ALA A 908 122.56 -8.16 15.32
CA ALA A 908 122.45 -8.21 16.79
C ALA A 908 121.18 -7.62 17.44
N GLY A 909 120.33 -8.40 18.13
CA GLY A 909 120.61 -9.42 19.15
C GLY A 909 120.18 -8.84 20.51
N GLU A 910 119.56 -9.52 21.47
CA GLU A 910 119.33 -10.95 21.70
C GLU A 910 118.34 -11.10 22.87
N ALA A 911 117.56 -12.20 22.84
CA ALA A 911 117.13 -13.11 23.92
C ALA A 911 116.57 -12.55 25.26
N GLY A 912 115.51 -13.11 25.86
CA GLY A 912 114.75 -14.32 25.58
C GLY A 912 114.21 -14.92 26.89
N ALA A 913 113.13 -15.71 26.77
CA ALA A 913 112.67 -16.76 27.71
C ALA A 913 112.24 -16.30 29.13
N GLU A 914 111.29 -16.89 29.86
CA GLU A 914 110.47 -18.09 29.75
C GLU A 914 109.43 -18.00 30.90
N GLY A 915 108.23 -18.53 30.69
CA GLY A 915 107.56 -19.39 31.69
C GLY A 915 106.79 -18.77 32.86
N GLY A 916 105.52 -19.21 32.98
CA GLY A 916 105.04 -19.76 34.26
C GLY A 916 103.85 -19.08 34.95
N ALA A 917 102.66 -19.57 34.63
CA ALA A 917 101.57 -20.02 35.51
C ALA A 917 101.01 -19.16 36.68
N GLU A 918 99.69 -18.97 36.56
CA GLU A 918 98.60 -19.07 37.56
C GLU A 918 98.35 -18.00 38.65
N ASP A 919 97.08 -17.56 38.63
CA ASP A 919 96.18 -17.05 39.66
C ASP A 919 96.34 -15.64 40.27
N GLY A 920 95.33 -14.80 39.99
CA GLY A 920 94.69 -13.96 41.03
C GLY A 920 94.51 -12.47 40.76
N ALA A 921 93.26 -12.09 40.46
CA ALA A 921 92.52 -10.87 40.86
C ALA A 921 92.82 -9.46 40.29
N GLU A 922 91.69 -8.77 40.06
CA GLU A 922 91.41 -7.31 39.94
C GLU A 922 91.74 -6.52 38.66
N ASP A 923 90.67 -5.88 38.15
CA ASP A 923 90.48 -4.63 37.40
C ASP A 923 91.43 -4.19 36.28
N GLY A 924 90.85 -3.96 35.08
CA GLY A 924 91.36 -3.03 34.09
C GLY A 924 91.17 -3.43 32.61
N ALA A 925 90.20 -2.77 31.97
CA ALA A 925 90.14 -2.23 30.60
C ALA A 925 90.64 -3.01 29.35
N GLU A 926 89.77 -2.95 28.32
CA GLU A 926 89.99 -3.00 26.85
C GLU A 926 90.46 -4.34 26.25
N ASP A 927 89.58 -5.08 25.56
CA ASP A 927 89.19 -4.97 24.13
C ASP A 927 90.22 -5.61 23.18
N GLU A 928 89.83 -6.72 22.57
CA GLU A 928 90.30 -7.11 21.23
C GLU A 928 89.15 -7.74 20.42
N THR A 929 88.35 -6.87 19.80
CA THR A 929 88.14 -6.80 18.35
C THR A 929 88.07 -8.10 17.54
N LYS A 930 86.83 -8.53 17.28
CA LYS A 930 86.41 -9.12 16.00
C LYS A 930 86.55 -8.07 14.88
N PRO A 931 86.64 -8.47 13.59
CA PRO A 931 86.73 -7.52 12.49
C PRO A 931 85.46 -6.65 12.40
N GLU A 932 85.65 -5.35 12.66
CA GLU A 932 84.69 -4.24 12.82
C GLU A 932 83.66 -4.03 11.69
N SER A 933 83.70 -4.81 10.60
CA SER A 933 82.83 -4.58 9.44
C SER A 933 81.55 -5.44 9.43
N GLU A 934 81.57 -6.63 10.04
CA GLU A 934 80.34 -7.44 10.18
C GLU A 934 79.51 -7.00 11.41
N GLU A 935 80.17 -6.52 12.47
CA GLU A 935 79.54 -6.08 13.72
C GLU A 935 78.80 -4.74 13.56
N LYS A 936 79.38 -3.75 12.84
CA LYS A 936 78.70 -2.46 12.53
C LYS A 936 77.51 -2.58 11.58
N THR A 937 77.42 -3.65 10.79
CA THR A 937 76.33 -3.83 9.84
C THR A 937 75.15 -4.58 10.47
N GLU A 938 75.39 -5.46 11.45
CA GLU A 938 74.32 -6.03 12.29
C GLU A 938 73.86 -5.04 13.38
N GLU A 939 74.75 -4.29 14.03
CA GLU A 939 74.36 -3.29 15.05
C GLU A 939 73.45 -2.19 14.49
N VAL A 940 73.75 -1.64 13.31
CA VAL A 940 72.90 -0.60 12.69
C VAL A 940 71.57 -1.17 12.22
N LYS A 941 71.51 -2.46 11.90
CA LYS A 941 70.28 -3.11 11.44
C LYS A 941 69.38 -3.50 12.62
N GLU A 942 69.98 -3.93 13.73
CA GLU A 942 69.30 -4.15 15.01
C GLU A 942 68.82 -2.84 15.63
N GLU A 943 69.61 -1.76 15.64
CA GLU A 943 69.18 -0.43 16.12
C GLU A 943 67.97 0.11 15.32
N ILE A 944 67.97 -0.07 13.99
CA ILE A 944 66.86 0.38 13.13
C ILE A 944 65.61 -0.51 13.31
N GLU A 945 65.77 -1.83 13.47
CA GLU A 945 64.64 -2.73 13.75
C GLU A 945 64.06 -2.52 15.16
N GLU A 946 64.91 -2.21 16.15
CA GLU A 946 64.49 -1.91 17.53
C GLU A 946 63.78 -0.55 17.60
N GLU A 947 64.25 0.48 16.89
CA GLU A 947 63.57 1.79 16.80
C GLU A 947 62.24 1.70 16.01
N ILE A 948 62.14 0.80 15.02
CA ILE A 948 60.88 0.52 14.29
C ILE A 948 59.88 -0.27 15.16
N GLU A 949 60.33 -1.24 15.96
CA GLU A 949 59.47 -1.99 16.88
C GLU A 949 59.05 -1.19 18.11
N GLU A 950 59.89 -0.27 18.60
CA GLU A 950 59.53 0.67 19.68
C GLU A 950 58.44 1.66 19.20
N ARG A 951 58.55 2.17 17.96
CA ARG A 951 57.51 3.03 17.36
C ARG A 951 56.20 2.32 17.06
N LYS A 952 56.22 1.05 16.64
CA LYS A 952 54.99 0.23 16.51
C LYS A 952 54.29 -0.02 17.85
N ARG A 953 55.05 0.03 18.95
CA ARG A 953 54.53 -0.12 20.32
C ARG A 953 53.88 1.17 20.84
N ASP A 954 54.33 2.33 20.34
CA ASP A 954 53.79 3.67 20.69
C ASP A 954 52.65 4.16 19.77
N GLU A 955 52.47 3.57 18.58
CA GLU A 955 51.34 3.84 17.66
C GLU A 955 50.03 3.09 18.00
N LEU A 956 50.09 2.11 18.90
CA LEU A 956 48.96 1.28 19.38
C LEU A 956 48.35 1.88 20.65
#